data_AF-A0A4Q5N425-F1
#
_entry.id   AF-A0A4Q5N425-F1
#
_cell.length_a   1.000
_cell.length_b   1.000
_cell.length_c   1.000
_cell.angle_alpha   90.00
_cell.angle_beta   90.00
_cell.angle_gamma   90.00
#
_symmetry.space_group_name_H-M   'P 1'
#
loop_
_entity.id
_entity.type
_entity.pdbx_description
1 polymer ?
#
loop_
_entity_poly.entity_id
_entity_poly.type
_entity_poly.pdbx_seq_one_letter_code
_entity_poly.pdbx_strand_id
1 'polypeptide(L)'
;MHFAVSKKRAQLPAFSLLALFVSVALSGGLIGASSASAAEPVYPVGGVVQAKAETQVFSSGSGDIADDPAIWVNPTDSSKSVVIGSKKAASGGGLAVYDLSGAQIQFLSAGELNNVDIRTVGGKVVVVASNRTDNTLKYFFLDPTTRVLSAAGSTAVGFEPYGTCLYVSPTDGGVYAFVTQSTTTSGQFDQFKLSVGTAVTGAKVRDMSTSSQSEGCVADDASKSVFLAQEDAGIYRYSADPTGGTSRTTVDLVSGPNLAADAEGLTIAYTPTGNYLVASSQGDSRFAAYNLAAPYAHRAQFTVGSSGTVDSVSGTDGMAIATVPMGPLYPNGLVVVHDTANSGASVSNFKYADAGRVFGAVGTPVSTPTPTPTPTPTPTPTPAPVPVAVPAAPTNVVATKVAGENKITISANAVAGATSYVFTETTSRWELTTPTRTSGILATNRTYSYSVAAKNSAGTSAAVAASPVTLGTVTAPASVPAPAPAPAPAPAPAPAPAPAPAPAATVGYPTAATTGVPAGTVLKASGSLNITTPGAVIDGLLVTGTITVSADNVTIKNTRLMNTGSIPIRNKAKNLLVVDTEINGQGKGIPAVAYNNYTLRRVNIHHVAEGPRIAGGNVTIEDSYLHHMVQVGSNHTDVIQAVSGSNIVLRHNTLLAYNPDTGVKGNASFMYGEDDGALRSCTVENNYMNGGNYTVNGGGSGTTGAACSFTSNKFGKDHRYGIQANVGPNSVWASSNGYL
;
A
#
# COMPACT_ATOMS: atom_id res chain seq x y z
N MET A 1 -50.24 7.36 -46.57
CA MET A 1 -51.15 7.78 -47.66
C MET A 1 -50.28 8.30 -48.81
N HIS A 2 -50.50 8.09 -50.13
CA HIS A 2 -51.22 7.13 -50.99
C HIS A 2 -50.75 7.44 -52.44
N PHE A 3 -50.66 6.56 -53.45
CA PHE A 3 -50.94 5.12 -53.66
C PHE A 3 -49.70 4.43 -54.31
N ALA A 4 -49.52 3.10 -54.38
CA ALA A 4 -50.09 2.08 -55.30
C ALA A 4 -50.04 2.46 -56.81
N VAL A 5 -49.74 1.57 -57.78
CA VAL A 5 -50.15 0.16 -57.96
C VAL A 5 -49.08 -0.67 -58.74
N SER A 6 -49.05 -2.01 -58.58
CA SER A 6 -48.17 -2.96 -59.31
C SER A 6 -48.83 -3.65 -60.53
N LYS A 7 -48.02 -4.33 -61.37
CA LYS A 7 -48.29 -5.43 -62.38
C LYS A 7 -47.12 -5.44 -63.41
N LYS A 8 -46.74 -6.48 -64.19
CA LYS A 8 -47.09 -7.91 -64.50
C LYS A 8 -45.82 -8.50 -65.19
N ARG A 9 -45.53 -9.80 -65.40
CA ARG A 9 -45.97 -11.13 -64.89
C ARG A 9 -45.02 -12.22 -65.48
N ALA A 10 -44.76 -13.32 -64.76
CA ALA A 10 -44.51 -14.68 -65.31
C ALA A 10 -43.18 -14.96 -66.10
N GLN A 11 -42.65 -16.19 -66.20
CA GLN A 11 -42.89 -17.47 -65.49
C GLN A 11 -41.76 -18.51 -65.76
N LEU A 12 -41.56 -19.45 -64.81
CA LEU A 12 -41.07 -20.84 -65.01
C LEU A 12 -39.57 -21.01 -65.45
N PRO A 13 -38.97 -22.23 -65.48
CA PRO A 13 -38.43 -22.85 -64.25
C PRO A 13 -37.06 -23.57 -64.40
N ALA A 14 -36.51 -24.04 -63.26
CA ALA A 14 -35.65 -25.22 -63.03
C ALA A 14 -34.53 -25.61 -64.02
N PHE A 15 -33.32 -25.86 -63.49
CA PHE A 15 -32.76 -27.23 -63.35
C PHE A 15 -31.51 -27.27 -62.45
N SER A 16 -31.15 -28.46 -61.97
CA SER A 16 -29.96 -28.73 -61.14
C SER A 16 -28.66 -28.77 -61.95
N LEU A 17 -27.50 -28.56 -61.29
CA LEU A 17 -26.20 -28.94 -61.83
C LEU A 17 -25.25 -29.44 -60.72
N LEU A 18 -24.42 -30.44 -61.03
CA LEU A 18 -23.46 -31.08 -60.12
C LEU A 18 -22.25 -31.60 -60.93
N ALA A 19 -21.03 -31.36 -60.42
CA ALA A 19 -19.75 -31.88 -60.94
C ALA A 19 -19.36 -31.38 -62.37
N LEU A 20 -18.08 -31.31 -62.78
CA LEU A 20 -16.94 -32.17 -62.47
C LEU A 20 -15.61 -31.41 -62.24
N PHE A 21 -14.58 -32.15 -61.81
CA PHE A 21 -13.25 -31.71 -61.36
C PHE A 21 -12.28 -31.30 -62.49
N VAL A 22 -11.32 -30.43 -62.13
CA VAL A 22 -9.89 -30.69 -62.34
C VAL A 22 -9.18 -30.45 -61.01
N SER A 23 -8.17 -31.26 -60.67
CA SER A 23 -7.47 -31.21 -59.38
C SER A 23 -5.95 -31.18 -59.56
N VAL A 24 -5.26 -30.48 -58.65
CA VAL A 24 -3.83 -30.65 -58.37
C VAL A 24 -3.70 -30.75 -56.85
N ALA A 25 -3.04 -31.78 -56.36
CA ALA A 25 -2.89 -32.05 -54.93
C ALA A 25 -1.53 -31.61 -54.41
N LEU A 26 -1.50 -31.17 -53.15
CA LEU A 26 -0.31 -31.25 -52.31
C LEU A 26 -0.74 -31.78 -50.93
N SER A 27 0.02 -32.73 -50.39
CA SER A 27 -0.42 -33.60 -49.29
C SER A 27 -0.26 -32.96 -47.91
N GLY A 28 -1.37 -32.52 -47.30
CA GLY A 28 -1.44 -32.21 -45.87
C GLY A 28 -1.88 -33.43 -45.06
N GLY A 29 -0.96 -34.05 -44.34
CA GLY A 29 -1.29 -35.14 -43.40
C GLY A 29 -1.90 -34.60 -42.11
N LEU A 30 -3.03 -35.14 -41.67
CA LEU A 30 -3.59 -34.82 -40.36
C LEU A 30 -2.73 -35.42 -39.25
N ILE A 31 -2.14 -34.57 -38.41
CA ILE A 31 -1.89 -34.88 -37.01
C ILE A 31 -2.83 -33.99 -36.22
N GLY A 32 -3.64 -34.58 -35.34
CA GLY A 32 -4.63 -33.85 -34.56
C GLY A 32 -3.95 -32.87 -33.61
N ALA A 33 -4.04 -31.58 -33.91
CA ALA A 33 -3.70 -30.54 -32.96
C ALA A 33 -4.74 -30.56 -31.82
N SER A 34 -4.45 -31.32 -30.76
CA SER A 34 -5.18 -31.21 -29.51
C SER A 34 -5.05 -29.77 -29.02
N SER A 35 -6.15 -29.04 -28.99
CA SER A 35 -6.22 -27.70 -28.39
C SER A 35 -5.79 -27.79 -26.94
N ALA A 36 -4.53 -27.48 -26.65
CA ALA A 36 -4.10 -27.22 -25.28
C ALA A 36 -4.91 -26.00 -24.82
N SER A 37 -5.90 -26.23 -23.97
CA SER A 37 -6.69 -25.12 -23.44
C SER A 37 -5.75 -24.16 -22.71
N ALA A 38 -6.09 -22.88 -22.69
CA ALA A 38 -5.61 -22.05 -21.59
C ALA A 38 -5.99 -22.78 -20.29
N ALA A 39 -5.05 -22.87 -19.34
CA ALA A 39 -5.40 -23.39 -18.02
C ALA A 39 -6.50 -22.49 -17.47
N GLU A 40 -7.66 -23.07 -17.14
CA GLU A 40 -8.76 -22.27 -16.59
C GLU A 40 -8.31 -21.58 -15.30
N PRO A 41 -8.79 -20.36 -15.02
CA PRO A 41 -8.44 -19.66 -13.80
C PRO A 41 -8.80 -20.55 -12.61
N VAL A 42 -7.86 -20.78 -11.68
CA VAL A 42 -8.13 -21.62 -10.51
C VAL A 42 -9.24 -20.97 -9.68
N TYR A 43 -10.44 -21.52 -9.80
CA TYR A 43 -11.61 -21.12 -9.03
C TYR A 43 -11.34 -21.42 -7.55
N PRO A 44 -11.92 -20.64 -6.61
CA PRO A 44 -11.92 -21.04 -5.21
C PRO A 44 -12.49 -22.46 -5.06
N VAL A 45 -11.83 -23.30 -4.25
CA VAL A 45 -12.15 -24.72 -4.15
C VAL A 45 -13.23 -24.92 -3.11
N GLY A 46 -14.46 -25.14 -3.57
CA GLY A 46 -15.60 -25.35 -2.69
C GLY A 46 -15.49 -26.62 -1.83
N GLY A 47 -16.14 -26.61 -0.66
CA GLY A 47 -16.14 -27.70 0.32
C GLY A 47 -15.66 -27.27 1.70
N VAL A 48 -15.10 -28.22 2.48
CA VAL A 48 -14.74 -27.96 3.88
C VAL A 48 -13.28 -27.50 4.02
N VAL A 49 -13.13 -26.27 4.52
CA VAL A 49 -11.88 -25.70 5.03
C VAL A 49 -11.72 -26.15 6.48
N GLN A 50 -10.53 -26.52 6.93
CA GLN A 50 -10.33 -26.94 8.32
C GLN A 50 -9.76 -25.78 9.15
N ALA A 51 -10.32 -25.54 10.32
CA ALA A 51 -9.77 -24.63 11.31
C ALA A 51 -8.32 -25.02 11.69
N LYS A 52 -7.57 -24.06 12.22
CA LYS A 52 -6.15 -24.19 12.61
C LYS A 52 -5.88 -23.73 14.03
N ALA A 53 -6.59 -22.69 14.45
CA ALA A 53 -6.64 -22.18 15.80
C ALA A 53 -8.01 -21.50 16.01
N GLU A 54 -8.23 -20.99 17.21
CA GLU A 54 -9.40 -20.20 17.56
C GLU A 54 -9.02 -19.17 18.61
N THR A 55 -9.81 -18.10 18.73
CA THR A 55 -9.55 -17.07 19.73
C THR A 55 -9.82 -17.56 21.13
N GLN A 56 -8.93 -17.15 22.04
CA GLN A 56 -9.14 -17.21 23.48
C GLN A 56 -10.49 -16.56 23.81
N VAL A 57 -11.36 -17.35 24.45
CA VAL A 57 -12.72 -16.92 24.83
C VAL A 57 -12.70 -15.67 25.71
N PHE A 58 -13.70 -14.81 25.54
CA PHE A 58 -13.89 -13.65 26.39
C PHE A 58 -14.06 -14.07 27.86
N SER A 59 -13.37 -13.38 28.77
CA SER A 59 -13.34 -13.73 30.20
C SER A 59 -14.65 -13.49 30.97
N SER A 60 -15.68 -12.93 30.31
CA SER A 60 -17.01 -12.70 30.90
C SER A 60 -18.08 -12.52 29.82
N GLY A 61 -19.29 -13.01 30.10
CA GLY A 61 -20.46 -12.97 29.23
C GLY A 61 -21.11 -14.35 29.09
N SER A 62 -22.16 -14.44 28.29
CA SER A 62 -22.88 -15.70 28.02
C SER A 62 -23.69 -15.60 26.73
N GLY A 63 -23.74 -16.67 25.94
CA GLY A 63 -24.41 -16.69 24.64
C GLY A 63 -23.57 -16.00 23.56
N ASP A 64 -24.23 -15.53 22.52
CA ASP A 64 -23.54 -14.82 21.44
C ASP A 64 -23.11 -13.41 21.87
N ILE A 65 -21.80 -13.18 21.85
CA ILE A 65 -21.16 -11.93 22.29
C ILE A 65 -19.89 -11.56 21.51
N ALA A 66 -19.25 -12.50 20.79
CA ALA A 66 -18.38 -12.17 19.68
C ALA A 66 -19.23 -11.71 18.49
N ASP A 67 -18.62 -11.08 17.48
CA ASP A 67 -19.37 -10.51 16.37
C ASP A 67 -18.52 -10.40 15.10
N ASP A 68 -17.59 -9.43 15.04
CA ASP A 68 -16.88 -9.09 13.81
C ASP A 68 -15.35 -9.05 13.99
N PRO A 69 -14.56 -9.64 13.06
CA PRO A 69 -13.11 -9.60 13.08
C PRO A 69 -12.52 -8.67 12.01
N ALA A 70 -11.61 -7.77 12.40
CA ALA A 70 -10.73 -7.03 11.47
C ALA A 70 -9.30 -7.58 11.53
N ILE A 71 -8.64 -7.74 10.37
CA ILE A 71 -7.24 -8.22 10.32
C ILE A 71 -6.27 -7.04 10.09
N TRP A 72 -5.32 -6.85 11.01
CA TRP A 72 -4.15 -6.02 10.76
C TRP A 72 -2.96 -6.88 10.32
N VAL A 73 -2.63 -6.85 9.03
CA VAL A 73 -1.35 -7.36 8.53
C VAL A 73 -0.23 -6.41 8.96
N ASN A 74 0.73 -6.90 9.72
CA ASN A 74 1.93 -6.14 10.04
C ASN A 74 2.84 -6.06 8.79
N PRO A 75 3.17 -4.86 8.29
CA PRO A 75 3.85 -4.69 6.99
C PRO A 75 5.36 -4.96 7.03
N THR A 76 5.99 -5.12 8.20
CA THR A 76 7.43 -5.39 8.33
C THR A 76 7.74 -6.79 8.88
N ASP A 77 6.80 -7.40 9.58
CA ASP A 77 6.91 -8.77 10.10
C ASP A 77 5.50 -9.37 10.22
N SER A 78 5.06 -10.13 9.21
CA SER A 78 3.69 -10.66 9.18
C SER A 78 3.38 -11.65 10.31
N SER A 79 4.38 -12.18 11.03
CA SER A 79 4.15 -12.97 12.24
C SER A 79 3.65 -12.14 13.44
N LYS A 80 3.90 -10.82 13.42
CA LYS A 80 3.39 -9.83 14.38
C LYS A 80 2.05 -9.22 13.99
N SER A 81 1.41 -9.70 12.93
CA SER A 81 0.03 -9.34 12.58
C SER A 81 -0.93 -9.63 13.73
N VAL A 82 -2.11 -9.00 13.74
CA VAL A 82 -3.16 -9.23 14.73
C VAL A 82 -4.54 -9.34 14.10
N VAL A 83 -5.43 -9.98 14.83
CA VAL A 83 -6.88 -9.90 14.61
C VAL A 83 -7.47 -9.03 15.71
N ILE A 84 -8.33 -8.09 15.35
CA ILE A 84 -9.14 -7.32 16.28
C ILE A 84 -10.55 -7.92 16.21
N GLY A 85 -11.04 -8.46 17.31
CA GLY A 85 -12.40 -8.99 17.39
C GLY A 85 -13.27 -8.07 18.23
N SER A 86 -14.45 -7.69 17.73
CA SER A 86 -15.44 -6.96 18.53
C SER A 86 -16.16 -7.87 19.53
N LYS A 87 -16.82 -7.23 20.50
CA LYS A 87 -17.65 -7.90 21.51
C LYS A 87 -18.96 -7.14 21.72
N LYS A 88 -20.02 -7.57 21.05
CA LYS A 88 -21.36 -6.93 21.03
C LYS A 88 -22.18 -7.03 22.33
N ALA A 89 -21.54 -7.39 23.44
CA ALA A 89 -22.18 -7.47 24.75
C ALA A 89 -22.53 -6.09 25.33
N ALA A 90 -23.82 -5.83 25.55
CA ALA A 90 -24.36 -4.62 26.21
C ALA A 90 -23.74 -4.31 27.60
N SER A 91 -23.14 -5.31 28.26
CA SER A 91 -22.32 -5.11 29.46
C SER A 91 -20.96 -5.76 29.30
N GLY A 92 -19.90 -4.97 29.50
CA GLY A 92 -18.51 -5.44 29.34
C GLY A 92 -18.10 -5.76 27.91
N GLY A 93 -18.75 -5.13 26.91
CA GLY A 93 -18.35 -5.10 25.51
C GLY A 93 -17.11 -4.24 25.24
N GLY A 94 -16.54 -4.39 24.04
CA GLY A 94 -15.33 -3.69 23.63
C GLY A 94 -14.64 -4.33 22.43
N LEU A 95 -13.33 -4.11 22.28
CA LEU A 95 -12.49 -4.79 21.28
C LEU A 95 -11.44 -5.66 21.97
N ALA A 96 -11.29 -6.90 21.54
CA ALA A 96 -10.10 -7.70 21.82
C ALA A 96 -9.06 -7.55 20.69
N VAL A 97 -7.78 -7.66 21.04
CA VAL A 97 -6.69 -7.83 20.08
C VAL A 97 -6.04 -9.18 20.34
N TYR A 98 -5.93 -10.00 19.30
CA TYR A 98 -5.41 -11.37 19.33
C TYR A 98 -4.18 -11.51 18.43
N ASP A 99 -3.23 -12.36 18.81
CA ASP A 99 -2.20 -12.81 17.87
C ASP A 99 -2.67 -14.01 17.04
N LEU A 100 -1.82 -14.47 16.12
CA LEU A 100 -2.14 -15.52 15.13
C LEU A 100 -2.34 -16.92 15.74
N SER A 101 -1.99 -17.12 17.01
CA SER A 101 -2.38 -18.34 17.75
C SER A 101 -3.79 -18.27 18.35
N GLY A 102 -4.43 -17.10 18.28
CA GLY A 102 -5.70 -16.81 18.95
C GLY A 102 -5.53 -16.33 20.40
N ALA A 103 -4.30 -16.23 20.92
CA ALA A 103 -4.04 -15.71 22.26
C ALA A 103 -4.34 -14.20 22.35
N GLN A 104 -5.03 -13.78 23.42
CA GLN A 104 -5.46 -12.39 23.59
C GLN A 104 -4.31 -11.51 24.11
N ILE A 105 -3.85 -10.57 23.28
CA ILE A 105 -2.87 -9.53 23.63
C ILE A 105 -3.50 -8.48 24.55
N GLN A 106 -4.74 -8.07 24.25
CA GLN A 106 -5.47 -7.02 24.98
C GLN A 106 -6.97 -7.27 24.91
N PHE A 107 -7.70 -6.90 25.96
CA PHE A 107 -9.11 -6.53 25.86
C PHE A 107 -9.27 -5.06 26.24
N LEU A 108 -9.88 -4.26 25.36
CA LEU A 108 -10.19 -2.85 25.59
C LEU A 108 -11.70 -2.69 25.72
N SER A 109 -12.18 -2.67 26.97
CA SER A 109 -13.58 -2.36 27.28
C SER A 109 -13.91 -0.95 26.77
N ALA A 110 -14.93 -0.84 25.92
CA ALA A 110 -15.19 0.38 25.16
C ALA A 110 -16.68 0.67 24.87
N GLY A 111 -17.59 -0.22 25.28
CA GLY A 111 -19.03 -0.13 25.02
C GLY A 111 -19.55 -1.35 24.25
N GLU A 112 -20.83 -1.31 23.92
CA GLU A 112 -21.52 -2.29 23.08
C GLU A 112 -21.11 -2.05 21.61
N LEU A 113 -19.97 -2.64 21.24
CA LEU A 113 -19.40 -2.50 19.90
C LEU A 113 -19.86 -3.66 19.01
N ASN A 114 -20.49 -3.33 17.90
CA ASN A 114 -20.88 -4.27 16.84
C ASN A 114 -19.67 -4.46 15.91
N ASN A 115 -19.78 -4.13 14.63
CA ASN A 115 -18.75 -4.38 13.63
C ASN A 115 -17.49 -3.51 13.81
N VAL A 116 -16.38 -3.94 13.22
CA VAL A 116 -15.07 -3.28 13.30
C VAL A 116 -14.29 -3.40 11.98
N ASP A 117 -13.75 -2.30 11.47
CA ASP A 117 -12.89 -2.29 10.28
C ASP A 117 -11.61 -1.43 10.51
N ILE A 118 -10.57 -1.70 9.72
CA ILE A 118 -9.22 -1.17 9.91
C ILE A 118 -8.56 -0.72 8.59
N ARG A 119 -7.98 0.49 8.57
CA ARG A 119 -7.14 0.97 7.45
C ARG A 119 -5.87 1.62 7.98
N THR A 120 -4.75 1.41 7.29
CA THR A 120 -3.49 2.12 7.59
C THR A 120 -3.39 3.35 6.71
N VAL A 121 -3.50 4.55 7.29
CA VAL A 121 -3.54 5.83 6.55
C VAL A 121 -2.62 6.85 7.22
N GLY A 122 -1.82 7.56 6.43
CA GLY A 122 -0.91 8.60 6.94
C GLY A 122 0.14 8.08 7.93
N GLY A 123 0.50 6.80 7.85
CA GLY A 123 1.39 6.12 8.82
C GLY A 123 0.72 5.73 10.14
N LYS A 124 -0.59 5.91 10.29
CA LYS A 124 -1.38 5.46 11.45
C LYS A 124 -2.26 4.28 11.08
N VAL A 125 -2.38 3.32 11.98
CA VAL A 125 -3.37 2.24 11.87
C VAL A 125 -4.66 2.71 12.55
N VAL A 126 -5.68 3.03 11.74
CA VAL A 126 -6.98 3.54 12.20
C VAL A 126 -7.96 2.38 12.25
N VAL A 127 -8.57 2.17 13.42
CA VAL A 127 -9.63 1.19 13.66
C VAL A 127 -10.92 1.95 13.94
N VAL A 128 -12.02 1.52 13.35
CA VAL A 128 -13.35 2.11 13.53
C VAL A 128 -14.34 1.01 13.87
N ALA A 129 -15.18 1.25 14.88
CA ALA A 129 -16.26 0.35 15.27
C ALA A 129 -17.57 1.13 15.48
N SER A 130 -18.70 0.50 15.22
CA SER A 130 -20.03 1.01 15.59
C SER A 130 -20.25 0.81 17.10
N ASN A 131 -20.81 1.81 17.80
CA ASN A 131 -21.05 1.74 19.24
C ASN A 131 -22.51 2.05 19.61
N ARG A 132 -23.22 1.03 20.07
CA ARG A 132 -24.64 1.08 20.43
C ARG A 132 -24.89 1.67 21.83
N THR A 133 -23.86 1.75 22.68
CA THR A 133 -23.97 2.38 24.02
C THR A 133 -24.18 3.90 23.99
N ASP A 134 -23.64 4.60 22.98
CA ASP A 134 -23.72 6.07 22.87
C ASP A 134 -24.08 6.57 21.45
N ASN A 135 -24.50 5.65 20.57
CA ASN A 135 -24.90 5.90 19.17
C ASN A 135 -23.84 6.66 18.36
N THR A 136 -22.60 6.17 18.43
CA THR A 136 -21.45 6.74 17.71
C THR A 136 -20.76 5.74 16.79
N LEU A 137 -20.08 6.26 15.77
CA LEU A 137 -18.86 5.64 15.27
C LEU A 137 -17.73 5.94 16.24
N LYS A 138 -17.05 4.91 16.73
CA LYS A 138 -15.97 4.99 17.72
C LYS A 138 -14.64 4.65 17.09
N TYR A 139 -13.62 5.43 17.42
CA TYR A 139 -12.33 5.40 16.73
C TYR A 139 -11.19 5.03 17.67
N PHE A 140 -10.24 4.24 17.17
CA PHE A 140 -9.05 3.81 17.89
C PHE A 140 -7.81 3.89 16.99
N PHE A 141 -6.64 4.01 17.61
CA PHE A 141 -5.35 3.72 16.95
C PHE A 141 -4.78 2.43 17.51
N LEU A 142 -4.37 1.52 16.63
CA LEU A 142 -3.51 0.39 16.96
C LEU A 142 -2.05 0.85 16.90
N ASP A 143 -1.28 0.62 17.97
CA ASP A 143 0.18 0.76 17.91
C ASP A 143 0.78 -0.47 17.20
N PRO A 144 1.45 -0.30 16.04
CA PRO A 144 2.00 -1.42 15.27
C PRO A 144 3.19 -2.14 15.97
N THR A 145 3.74 -1.54 17.03
CA THR A 145 4.90 -2.04 17.78
C THR A 145 4.45 -2.87 18.99
N THR A 146 3.60 -2.28 19.84
CA THR A 146 3.12 -2.94 21.07
C THR A 146 1.86 -3.78 20.84
N ARG A 147 1.18 -3.59 19.70
CA ARG A 147 -0.02 -4.32 19.28
C ARG A 147 -1.22 -4.13 20.23
N VAL A 148 -1.35 -2.93 20.81
CA VAL A 148 -2.50 -2.54 21.63
C VAL A 148 -3.25 -1.36 21.02
N LEU A 149 -4.55 -1.32 21.28
CA LEU A 149 -5.47 -0.25 20.92
C LEU A 149 -5.48 0.85 21.96
N SER A 150 -5.65 2.07 21.47
CA SER A 150 -5.85 3.31 22.23
C SER A 150 -7.03 4.09 21.64
N ALA A 151 -7.87 4.69 22.49
CA ALA A 151 -9.03 5.47 22.03
C ALA A 151 -8.57 6.74 21.27
N ALA A 152 -9.13 6.96 20.08
CA ALA A 152 -8.77 8.05 19.18
C ALA A 152 -9.91 9.07 18.98
N GLY A 153 -11.16 8.75 19.34
CA GLY A 153 -12.29 9.66 19.28
C GLY A 153 -13.63 8.94 19.09
N SER A 154 -14.68 9.71 18.84
CA SER A 154 -15.97 9.20 18.36
C SER A 154 -16.76 10.27 17.61
N THR A 155 -17.86 9.91 16.96
CA THR A 155 -18.78 10.83 16.29
C THR A 155 -20.19 10.24 16.31
N ALA A 156 -21.16 11.00 16.82
CA ALA A 156 -22.56 10.56 16.90
C ALA A 156 -23.17 10.43 15.49
N VAL A 157 -23.91 9.35 15.25
CA VAL A 157 -24.54 9.08 13.94
C VAL A 157 -26.03 9.46 13.90
N GLY A 158 -26.69 9.52 15.06
CA GLY A 158 -28.10 9.96 15.19
C GLY A 158 -29.14 8.83 15.22
N PHE A 159 -28.71 7.58 15.11
CA PHE A 159 -29.50 6.35 15.25
C PHE A 159 -28.65 5.28 15.96
N GLU A 160 -29.21 4.12 16.29
CA GLU A 160 -28.46 2.98 16.84
C GLU A 160 -27.62 2.31 15.73
N PRO A 161 -26.27 2.40 15.76
CA PRO A 161 -25.42 1.94 14.67
C PRO A 161 -25.24 0.42 14.71
N TYR A 162 -25.13 -0.19 13.53
CA TYR A 162 -25.01 -1.64 13.38
C TYR A 162 -23.77 -1.97 12.54
N GLY A 163 -23.91 -2.39 11.29
CA GLY A 163 -22.82 -2.52 10.32
C GLY A 163 -21.90 -1.29 10.21
N THR A 164 -20.60 -1.49 10.04
CA THR A 164 -19.66 -0.44 9.62
C THR A 164 -18.52 -0.97 8.76
N CYS A 165 -18.04 -0.18 7.80
CA CYS A 165 -16.81 -0.48 7.07
C CYS A 165 -16.13 0.79 6.52
N LEU A 166 -14.83 0.70 6.25
CA LEU A 166 -13.98 1.81 5.81
C LEU A 166 -13.76 1.82 4.29
N TYR A 167 -13.67 3.02 3.72
CA TYR A 167 -13.28 3.28 2.33
C TYR A 167 -12.16 4.33 2.30
N VAL A 168 -11.06 4.04 1.61
CA VAL A 168 -10.01 5.00 1.29
C VAL A 168 -10.13 5.35 -0.20
N SER A 169 -10.62 6.55 -0.48
CA SER A 169 -10.82 7.03 -1.85
C SER A 169 -9.48 7.12 -2.60
N PRO A 170 -9.32 6.38 -3.73
CA PRO A 170 -8.15 6.51 -4.60
C PRO A 170 -8.19 7.83 -5.40
N THR A 171 -9.21 8.67 -5.21
CA THR A 171 -9.38 9.96 -5.91
C THR A 171 -8.66 11.11 -5.21
N ASP A 172 -8.75 11.13 -3.87
CA ASP A 172 -8.31 12.25 -3.02
C ASP A 172 -7.56 11.80 -1.76
N GLY A 173 -7.35 10.49 -1.58
CA GLY A 173 -6.81 9.92 -0.34
C GLY A 173 -7.74 10.08 0.87
N GLY A 174 -8.99 10.50 0.65
CA GLY A 174 -9.96 10.73 1.71
C GLY A 174 -10.36 9.41 2.37
N VAL A 175 -10.35 9.37 3.69
CA VAL A 175 -10.87 8.25 4.47
C VAL A 175 -12.35 8.49 4.75
N TYR A 176 -13.16 7.46 4.60
CA TYR A 176 -14.58 7.46 4.88
C TYR A 176 -14.95 6.22 5.70
N ALA A 177 -15.93 6.35 6.59
CA ALA A 177 -16.62 5.23 7.21
C ALA A 177 -18.07 5.20 6.71
N PHE A 178 -18.54 4.02 6.35
CA PHE A 178 -19.96 3.72 6.18
C PHE A 178 -20.52 3.16 7.50
N VAL A 179 -21.79 3.42 7.78
CA VAL A 179 -22.48 2.90 8.96
C VAL A 179 -23.96 2.66 8.69
N THR A 180 -24.48 1.49 9.07
CA THR A 180 -25.89 1.15 8.97
C THR A 180 -26.62 1.36 10.29
N GLN A 181 -27.95 1.42 10.24
CA GLN A 181 -28.82 1.47 11.41
C GLN A 181 -29.35 0.06 11.76
N SER A 182 -29.41 -0.27 13.05
CA SER A 182 -30.16 -1.43 13.55
C SER A 182 -31.66 -1.15 13.49
N THR A 183 -32.43 -1.98 12.77
CA THR A 183 -33.89 -1.80 12.56
C THR A 183 -34.51 -3.02 11.90
N THR A 184 -35.69 -3.44 12.37
CA THR A 184 -36.48 -4.54 11.78
C THR A 184 -37.26 -4.12 10.52
N THR A 185 -36.93 -2.97 9.93
CA THR A 185 -37.61 -2.37 8.77
C THR A 185 -36.59 -1.64 7.88
N SER A 186 -36.99 -0.66 7.06
CA SER A 186 -36.04 0.21 6.35
C SER A 186 -35.15 1.01 7.32
N GLY A 187 -33.86 1.13 7.04
CA GLY A 187 -32.88 1.84 7.85
C GLY A 187 -32.04 2.85 7.08
N GLN A 188 -31.11 3.49 7.80
CA GLN A 188 -30.07 4.35 7.23
C GLN A 188 -28.82 3.55 6.84
N PHE A 189 -28.09 4.05 5.84
CA PHE A 189 -26.74 3.66 5.43
C PHE A 189 -25.94 4.93 5.13
N ASP A 190 -25.39 5.53 6.18
CA ASP A 190 -24.72 6.84 6.12
C ASP A 190 -23.23 6.73 5.79
N GLN A 191 -22.68 7.76 5.15
CA GLN A 191 -21.24 7.88 4.88
C GLN A 191 -20.66 9.11 5.60
N PHE A 192 -19.62 8.91 6.40
CA PHE A 192 -18.89 9.93 7.13
C PHE A 192 -17.48 10.07 6.56
N LYS A 193 -17.05 11.29 6.19
CA LYS A 193 -15.64 11.58 5.89
C LYS A 193 -14.87 11.73 7.19
N LEU A 194 -13.77 10.99 7.35
CA LEU A 194 -12.95 11.02 8.56
C LEU A 194 -11.78 11.98 8.41
N SER A 195 -11.51 12.76 9.45
CA SER A 195 -10.29 13.56 9.61
C SER A 195 -9.37 12.85 10.59
N VAL A 196 -8.22 12.35 10.11
CA VAL A 196 -7.26 11.57 10.91
C VAL A 196 -6.12 12.48 11.39
N GLY A 197 -6.27 13.04 12.58
CA GLY A 197 -5.29 13.91 13.24
C GLY A 197 -4.62 13.25 14.45
N THR A 198 -4.40 14.01 15.53
CA THR A 198 -4.07 13.46 16.86
C THR A 198 -5.25 12.72 17.49
N ALA A 199 -6.47 13.10 17.12
CA ALA A 199 -7.72 12.37 17.29
C ALA A 199 -8.33 12.08 15.91
N VAL A 200 -9.38 11.25 15.86
CA VAL A 200 -10.20 11.02 14.65
C VAL A 200 -11.57 11.64 14.86
N THR A 201 -12.11 12.31 13.83
CA THR A 201 -13.47 12.87 13.82
C THR A 201 -14.15 12.60 12.48
N GLY A 202 -15.43 12.23 12.52
CA GLY A 202 -16.26 12.08 11.32
C GLY A 202 -17.11 13.32 11.03
N ALA A 203 -17.40 13.56 9.76
CA ALA A 203 -18.44 14.48 9.31
C ALA A 203 -19.30 13.77 8.26
N LYS A 204 -20.64 13.77 8.42
CA LYS A 204 -21.53 13.12 7.44
C LYS A 204 -21.43 13.84 6.08
N VAL A 205 -21.22 13.07 5.03
CA VAL A 205 -21.09 13.54 3.63
C VAL A 205 -22.11 12.93 2.68
N ARG A 206 -22.78 11.85 3.08
CA ARG A 206 -23.83 11.18 2.29
C ARG A 206 -24.86 10.55 3.21
N ASP A 207 -26.10 10.55 2.75
CA ASP A 207 -27.27 9.98 3.39
C ASP A 207 -27.91 9.03 2.38
N MET A 208 -28.21 7.79 2.79
CA MET A 208 -28.80 6.75 1.95
C MET A 208 -29.68 5.85 2.82
N SER A 209 -30.67 5.19 2.23
CA SER A 209 -31.56 4.26 2.93
C SER A 209 -31.44 2.81 2.45
N THR A 210 -31.78 1.88 3.33
CA THR A 210 -31.89 0.45 3.10
C THR A 210 -33.36 0.02 3.02
N SER A 211 -33.64 -1.11 2.37
CA SER A 211 -35.00 -1.67 2.28
C SER A 211 -35.41 -2.51 3.50
N SER A 212 -34.45 -2.92 4.31
CA SER A 212 -34.56 -3.82 5.46
C SER A 212 -33.37 -3.58 6.41
N GLN A 213 -33.24 -4.41 7.45
CA GLN A 213 -32.00 -4.51 8.25
C GLN A 213 -30.79 -4.79 7.33
N SER A 214 -29.61 -4.34 7.75
CA SER A 214 -28.37 -4.44 6.96
C SER A 214 -27.15 -4.34 7.89
N GLU A 215 -26.25 -5.32 7.85
CA GLU A 215 -25.02 -5.31 8.65
C GLU A 215 -23.75 -5.40 7.78
N GLY A 216 -23.55 -6.54 7.10
CA GLY A 216 -22.33 -6.83 6.34
C GLY A 216 -21.92 -5.74 5.35
N CYS A 217 -20.76 -5.14 5.56
CA CYS A 217 -20.27 -3.97 4.82
C CYS A 217 -18.81 -4.21 4.40
N VAL A 218 -18.48 -4.01 3.10
CA VAL A 218 -17.07 -3.93 2.68
C VAL A 218 -16.89 -3.00 1.49
N ALA A 219 -15.82 -2.19 1.50
CA ALA A 219 -15.45 -1.36 0.36
C ALA A 219 -14.28 -1.98 -0.42
N ASP A 220 -14.41 -2.01 -1.75
CA ASP A 220 -13.27 -2.08 -2.64
C ASP A 220 -12.81 -0.66 -2.96
N ASP A 221 -11.72 -0.24 -2.30
CA ASP A 221 -11.07 1.04 -2.51
C ASP A 221 -10.73 1.24 -4.01
N ALA A 222 -10.28 0.18 -4.70
CA ALA A 222 -9.75 0.29 -6.07
C ALA A 222 -10.84 0.55 -7.14
N SER A 223 -11.94 -0.22 -7.15
CA SER A 223 -13.07 0.03 -8.08
C SER A 223 -14.04 1.12 -7.59
N LYS A 224 -13.77 1.72 -6.43
CA LYS A 224 -14.67 2.65 -5.73
C LYS A 224 -16.07 2.05 -5.57
N SER A 225 -16.13 0.88 -4.94
CA SER A 225 -17.38 0.16 -4.69
C SER A 225 -17.56 -0.06 -3.21
N VAL A 226 -18.77 0.12 -2.68
CA VAL A 226 -19.13 -0.45 -1.37
C VAL A 226 -20.20 -1.49 -1.58
N PHE A 227 -19.99 -2.65 -0.99
CA PHE A 227 -20.91 -3.77 -0.98
C PHE A 227 -21.61 -3.77 0.38
N LEU A 228 -22.93 -3.92 0.36
CA LEU A 228 -23.77 -3.95 1.53
C LEU A 228 -24.68 -5.18 1.44
N ALA A 229 -24.63 -6.03 2.46
CA ALA A 229 -25.60 -7.09 2.66
C ALA A 229 -26.84 -6.52 3.38
N GLN A 230 -28.01 -6.97 2.97
CA GLN A 230 -29.28 -6.69 3.63
C GLN A 230 -29.88 -8.04 3.96
N GLU A 231 -29.93 -8.38 5.24
CA GLU A 231 -29.95 -9.74 5.78
C GLU A 231 -30.98 -10.68 5.09
N ASP A 232 -32.26 -10.29 5.08
CA ASP A 232 -33.39 -10.99 4.44
C ASP A 232 -33.38 -10.97 2.89
N ALA A 233 -32.61 -10.08 2.25
CA ALA A 233 -32.81 -9.69 0.85
C ALA A 233 -31.63 -10.05 -0.07
N GLY A 234 -30.39 -9.85 0.36
CA GLY A 234 -29.18 -10.12 -0.40
C GLY A 234 -28.20 -8.95 -0.49
N ILE A 235 -27.27 -9.05 -1.45
CA ILE A 235 -26.06 -8.22 -1.52
C ILE A 235 -26.19 -7.19 -2.63
N TYR A 236 -25.88 -5.93 -2.34
CA TYR A 236 -25.94 -4.82 -3.29
C TYR A 236 -24.64 -4.02 -3.33
N ARG A 237 -24.20 -3.69 -4.54
CA ARG A 237 -23.05 -2.81 -4.80
C ARG A 237 -23.53 -1.38 -5.05
N TYR A 238 -23.00 -0.45 -4.28
CA TYR A 238 -23.15 1.01 -4.43
C TYR A 238 -21.80 1.63 -4.86
N SER A 239 -21.80 2.91 -5.26
CA SER A 239 -20.56 3.68 -5.46
C SER A 239 -19.88 4.04 -4.13
N ALA A 240 -18.57 3.87 -4.05
CA ALA A 240 -17.65 4.34 -3.00
C ALA A 240 -17.72 5.86 -2.75
N ASP A 241 -17.70 6.64 -3.83
CA ASP A 241 -17.49 8.09 -3.75
C ASP A 241 -18.67 8.81 -3.08
N PRO A 242 -18.42 9.85 -2.24
CA PRO A 242 -19.47 10.55 -1.49
C PRO A 242 -20.50 11.26 -2.38
N THR A 243 -20.17 11.52 -3.64
CA THR A 243 -21.07 12.08 -4.66
C THR A 243 -21.81 11.01 -5.47
N GLY A 244 -21.67 9.73 -5.12
CA GLY A 244 -22.15 8.58 -5.89
C GLY A 244 -23.66 8.32 -5.92
N GLY A 245 -24.48 9.23 -5.37
CA GLY A 245 -25.94 9.09 -5.31
C GLY A 245 -26.40 7.91 -4.44
N THR A 246 -27.56 7.33 -4.77
CA THR A 246 -28.17 6.19 -4.08
C THR A 246 -28.32 4.94 -4.96
N SER A 247 -27.94 5.01 -6.23
CA SER A 247 -28.06 3.91 -7.19
C SER A 247 -27.24 2.69 -6.79
N ARG A 248 -27.87 1.51 -6.82
CA ARG A 248 -27.26 0.21 -6.51
C ARG A 248 -27.45 -0.81 -7.61
N THR A 249 -26.55 -1.78 -7.70
CA THR A 249 -26.67 -2.98 -8.53
C THR A 249 -26.65 -4.21 -7.64
N THR A 250 -27.63 -5.11 -7.80
CA THR A 250 -27.64 -6.42 -7.12
C THR A 250 -26.41 -7.24 -7.50
N VAL A 251 -25.82 -7.89 -6.50
CA VAL A 251 -24.76 -8.91 -6.66
C VAL A 251 -25.41 -10.30 -6.65
N ASP A 252 -26.16 -10.60 -5.60
CA ASP A 252 -26.98 -11.82 -5.47
C ASP A 252 -28.16 -11.56 -4.50
N LEU A 253 -29.11 -12.49 -4.47
CA LEU A 253 -30.31 -12.41 -3.62
C LEU A 253 -30.43 -13.65 -2.71
N VAL A 254 -31.02 -13.45 -1.53
CA VAL A 254 -31.39 -14.52 -0.58
C VAL A 254 -32.49 -15.45 -1.13
N SER A 255 -33.28 -14.96 -2.10
CA SER A 255 -34.19 -15.80 -2.89
C SER A 255 -33.51 -16.62 -4.00
N GLY A 256 -32.18 -16.50 -4.12
CA GLY A 256 -31.34 -17.32 -5.00
C GLY A 256 -30.82 -18.60 -4.33
N PRO A 257 -30.02 -19.41 -5.03
CA PRO A 257 -29.53 -20.70 -4.53
C PRO A 257 -28.22 -20.63 -3.72
N ASN A 258 -27.64 -19.43 -3.54
CA ASN A 258 -26.28 -19.29 -3.00
C ASN A 258 -26.22 -18.75 -1.56
N LEU A 259 -27.23 -17.98 -1.14
CA LEU A 259 -27.34 -17.35 0.17
C LEU A 259 -28.63 -17.85 0.84
N ALA A 260 -28.56 -18.17 2.13
CA ALA A 260 -29.70 -18.30 3.01
C ALA A 260 -29.73 -17.10 3.97
N ALA A 261 -30.92 -16.64 4.36
CA ALA A 261 -31.04 -15.59 5.36
C ALA A 261 -30.48 -16.09 6.70
N ASP A 262 -29.61 -15.37 7.40
CA ASP A 262 -29.23 -13.98 7.09
C ASP A 262 -27.95 -13.84 6.23
N ALA A 263 -27.99 -12.90 5.29
CA ALA A 263 -26.82 -12.51 4.50
C ALA A 263 -25.98 -11.50 5.29
N GLU A 264 -24.88 -11.97 5.86
CA GLU A 264 -24.14 -11.27 6.93
C GLU A 264 -22.77 -10.76 6.45
N GLY A 265 -21.71 -10.93 7.26
CA GLY A 265 -20.38 -10.34 7.08
C GLY A 265 -19.84 -10.46 5.66
N LEU A 266 -19.41 -9.32 5.12
CA LEU A 266 -18.82 -9.21 3.79
C LEU A 266 -17.32 -8.93 3.90
N THR A 267 -16.52 -9.58 3.05
CA THR A 267 -15.08 -9.30 2.97
C THR A 267 -14.55 -9.52 1.54
N ILE A 268 -13.33 -9.06 1.25
CA ILE A 268 -12.74 -9.16 -0.09
C ILE A 268 -11.41 -9.91 -0.04
N ALA A 269 -11.34 -11.02 -0.77
CA ALA A 269 -10.12 -11.78 -0.98
C ALA A 269 -9.44 -11.33 -2.28
N TYR A 270 -8.37 -10.54 -2.17
CA TYR A 270 -7.54 -10.11 -3.29
C TYR A 270 -6.46 -11.17 -3.59
N THR A 271 -6.47 -11.81 -4.76
CA THR A 271 -5.54 -12.94 -5.03
C THR A 271 -4.85 -12.85 -6.40
N PRO A 272 -3.68 -13.51 -6.58
CA PRO A 272 -3.00 -13.55 -7.88
C PRO A 272 -3.80 -14.19 -9.03
N THR A 273 -4.84 -14.98 -8.73
CA THR A 273 -5.69 -15.68 -9.72
C THR A 273 -7.04 -14.99 -9.93
N GLY A 274 -7.39 -14.01 -9.10
CA GLY A 274 -8.65 -13.27 -9.16
C GLY A 274 -9.00 -12.61 -7.83
N ASN A 275 -9.83 -11.56 -7.87
CA ASN A 275 -10.36 -10.93 -6.67
C ASN A 275 -11.80 -11.38 -6.44
N TYR A 276 -12.14 -11.71 -5.19
CA TYR A 276 -13.45 -12.25 -4.82
C TYR A 276 -14.11 -11.43 -3.72
N LEU A 277 -15.39 -11.12 -3.89
CA LEU A 277 -16.26 -10.76 -2.77
C LEU A 277 -16.69 -12.06 -2.09
N VAL A 278 -16.59 -12.12 -0.76
CA VAL A 278 -17.00 -13.27 0.05
C VAL A 278 -18.05 -12.79 1.05
N ALA A 279 -19.10 -13.58 1.22
CA ALA A 279 -20.21 -13.28 2.12
C ALA A 279 -20.49 -14.48 3.04
N SER A 280 -20.85 -14.19 4.29
CA SER A 280 -21.48 -15.18 5.16
C SER A 280 -22.94 -15.42 4.72
N SER A 281 -23.34 -16.69 4.73
CA SER A 281 -24.69 -17.21 4.50
C SER A 281 -25.10 -17.88 5.82
N GLN A 282 -25.56 -17.06 6.76
CA GLN A 282 -25.62 -17.40 8.18
C GLN A 282 -26.60 -18.55 8.45
N GLY A 283 -27.80 -18.49 7.87
CA GLY A 283 -28.87 -19.46 8.10
C GLY A 283 -28.61 -20.89 7.62
N ASP A 284 -27.57 -21.11 6.83
CA ASP A 284 -27.05 -22.47 6.54
C ASP A 284 -25.55 -22.63 6.79
N SER A 285 -24.94 -21.67 7.51
CA SER A 285 -23.54 -21.70 7.97
C SER A 285 -22.51 -21.97 6.86
N ARG A 286 -22.73 -21.32 5.72
CA ARG A 286 -21.83 -21.37 4.55
C ARG A 286 -21.20 -20.00 4.28
N PHE A 287 -20.13 -20.02 3.48
CA PHE A 287 -19.54 -18.83 2.88
C PHE A 287 -19.67 -18.90 1.37
N ALA A 288 -20.23 -17.87 0.75
CA ALA A 288 -20.42 -17.77 -0.69
C ALA A 288 -19.36 -16.82 -1.30
N ALA A 289 -18.67 -17.28 -2.35
CA ALA A 289 -17.61 -16.51 -3.02
C ALA A 289 -18.01 -16.13 -4.45
N TYR A 290 -17.89 -14.84 -4.77
CA TYR A 290 -18.29 -14.21 -6.02
C TYR A 290 -17.11 -13.52 -6.67
N ASN A 291 -17.09 -13.38 -8.00
CA ASN A 291 -16.14 -12.46 -8.66
C ASN A 291 -16.35 -11.03 -8.11
N LEU A 292 -15.28 -10.32 -7.76
CA LEU A 292 -15.36 -8.90 -7.35
C LEU A 292 -15.74 -7.97 -8.52
N ALA A 293 -15.52 -8.41 -9.77
CA ALA A 293 -15.91 -7.71 -10.98
C ALA A 293 -17.30 -8.13 -11.48
N ALA A 294 -18.09 -7.16 -11.98
CA ALA A 294 -19.35 -7.41 -12.67
C ALA A 294 -19.15 -8.43 -13.82
N PRO A 295 -20.07 -9.40 -14.03
CA PRO A 295 -21.42 -9.51 -13.44
C PRO A 295 -21.47 -10.24 -12.09
N TYR A 296 -20.38 -10.21 -11.30
CA TYR A 296 -20.32 -10.77 -9.94
C TYR A 296 -20.65 -12.25 -9.85
N ALA A 297 -20.36 -13.02 -10.90
CA ALA A 297 -20.70 -14.43 -10.99
C ALA A 297 -20.18 -15.22 -9.77
N HIS A 298 -21.08 -15.96 -9.12
CA HIS A 298 -20.78 -16.93 -8.07
C HIS A 298 -19.74 -17.95 -8.56
N ARG A 299 -18.80 -18.32 -7.67
CA ARG A 299 -17.63 -19.14 -7.99
C ARG A 299 -17.53 -20.40 -7.13
N ALA A 300 -17.80 -20.30 -5.83
CA ALA A 300 -17.69 -21.41 -4.90
C ALA A 300 -18.46 -21.15 -3.59
N GLN A 301 -18.72 -22.23 -2.87
CA GLN A 301 -19.22 -22.20 -1.49
C GLN A 301 -18.32 -23.05 -0.60
N PHE A 302 -18.06 -22.60 0.63
CA PHE A 302 -17.27 -23.37 1.60
C PHE A 302 -17.86 -23.30 3.00
N THR A 303 -17.42 -24.20 3.87
CA THR A 303 -17.69 -24.19 5.32
C THR A 303 -16.37 -24.34 6.09
N VAL A 304 -16.34 -23.95 7.36
CA VAL A 304 -15.16 -24.11 8.23
C VAL A 304 -15.43 -25.23 9.25
N GLY A 305 -14.78 -26.37 9.02
CA GLY A 305 -14.89 -27.59 9.83
C GLY A 305 -13.86 -27.70 10.95
N SER A 306 -14.16 -28.63 11.87
CA SER A 306 -13.42 -28.90 13.10
C SER A 306 -12.05 -29.53 12.87
N SER A 307 -11.07 -29.15 13.69
CA SER A 307 -9.71 -29.66 13.63
C SER A 307 -9.08 -29.82 15.01
N GLY A 308 -8.81 -31.06 15.40
CA GLY A 308 -8.22 -31.38 16.70
C GLY A 308 -9.18 -31.08 17.85
N THR A 309 -8.89 -30.02 18.60
CA THR A 309 -9.76 -29.50 19.67
C THR A 309 -10.68 -28.37 19.22
N VAL A 310 -10.37 -27.71 18.09
CA VAL A 310 -11.21 -26.63 17.54
C VAL A 310 -12.41 -27.24 16.85
N ASP A 311 -13.61 -26.75 17.12
CA ASP A 311 -14.85 -27.24 16.54
C ASP A 311 -15.21 -26.57 15.20
N SER A 312 -16.39 -26.90 14.67
CA SER A 312 -16.87 -26.47 13.36
C SER A 312 -17.75 -25.22 13.50
N VAL A 313 -17.51 -24.24 12.64
CA VAL A 313 -18.19 -22.95 12.65
C VAL A 313 -19.67 -23.09 12.31
N SER A 314 -20.51 -22.35 13.03
CA SER A 314 -21.91 -22.15 12.70
C SER A 314 -22.38 -20.71 12.98
N GLY A 315 -23.42 -20.28 12.27
CA GLY A 315 -24.13 -19.03 12.52
C GLY A 315 -23.32 -17.73 12.32
N THR A 316 -22.23 -17.76 11.55
CA THR A 316 -21.28 -16.64 11.41
C THR A 316 -21.93 -15.31 11.00
N ASP A 317 -21.83 -14.33 11.91
CA ASP A 317 -22.04 -12.92 11.66
C ASP A 317 -20.88 -12.35 10.82
N GLY A 318 -19.81 -11.84 11.47
CA GLY A 318 -18.69 -11.16 10.81
C GLY A 318 -17.56 -12.08 10.33
N MET A 319 -16.82 -11.60 9.31
CA MET A 319 -15.67 -12.31 8.74
C MET A 319 -14.63 -11.39 8.10
N ALA A 320 -13.35 -11.78 8.15
CA ALA A 320 -12.27 -11.11 7.43
C ALA A 320 -11.27 -12.10 6.83
N ILE A 321 -10.70 -11.70 5.69
CA ILE A 321 -9.73 -12.51 4.95
C ILE A 321 -8.51 -11.65 4.60
N ALA A 322 -7.31 -12.17 4.90
CA ALA A 322 -6.04 -11.57 4.52
C ALA A 322 -5.21 -12.57 3.72
N THR A 323 -5.14 -12.35 2.40
CA THR A 323 -4.50 -13.22 1.40
C THR A 323 -3.00 -12.98 1.27
N VAL A 324 -2.30 -12.95 2.40
CA VAL A 324 -0.83 -12.79 2.48
C VAL A 324 -0.26 -13.71 3.55
N PRO A 325 0.92 -14.33 3.37
CA PRO A 325 1.44 -15.31 4.34
C PRO A 325 1.61 -14.74 5.75
N MET A 326 0.86 -15.28 6.72
CA MET A 326 0.80 -14.80 8.11
C MET A 326 1.34 -15.86 9.07
N GLY A 327 2.67 -15.95 9.14
CA GLY A 327 3.35 -16.96 9.95
C GLY A 327 3.17 -18.40 9.43
N PRO A 328 3.61 -19.41 10.21
CA PRO A 328 3.68 -20.81 9.76
C PRO A 328 2.34 -21.56 9.74
N LEU A 329 1.31 -21.06 10.44
CA LEU A 329 -0.02 -21.68 10.47
C LEU A 329 -0.90 -21.26 9.27
N TYR A 330 -0.64 -20.08 8.69
CA TYR A 330 -1.40 -19.47 7.60
C TYR A 330 -0.48 -19.11 6.42
N PRO A 331 0.26 -20.08 5.84
CA PRO A 331 1.23 -19.83 4.78
C PRO A 331 0.61 -19.29 3.48
N ASN A 332 -0.71 -19.41 3.28
CA ASN A 332 -1.44 -18.84 2.15
C ASN A 332 -2.32 -17.65 2.56
N GLY A 333 -2.20 -17.18 3.80
CA GLY A 333 -3.06 -16.15 4.38
C GLY A 333 -4.14 -16.70 5.31
N LEU A 334 -4.75 -15.78 6.05
CA LEU A 334 -5.66 -16.04 7.16
C LEU A 334 -7.11 -15.77 6.76
N VAL A 335 -7.98 -16.73 7.07
CA VAL A 335 -9.44 -16.54 7.14
C VAL A 335 -9.81 -16.48 8.62
N VAL A 336 -10.51 -15.43 9.04
CA VAL A 336 -11.16 -15.31 10.34
C VAL A 336 -12.66 -15.24 10.15
N VAL A 337 -13.40 -16.06 10.89
CA VAL A 337 -14.85 -16.11 10.90
C VAL A 337 -15.35 -16.18 12.34
N HIS A 338 -16.45 -15.50 12.63
CA HIS A 338 -17.20 -15.69 13.87
C HIS A 338 -17.86 -17.07 13.93
N ASP A 339 -18.03 -17.61 15.13
CA ASP A 339 -18.76 -18.84 15.42
C ASP A 339 -19.65 -18.68 16.66
N THR A 340 -20.96 -18.73 16.44
CA THR A 340 -21.99 -18.54 17.46
C THR A 340 -22.00 -19.66 18.50
N ALA A 341 -21.62 -20.89 18.13
CA ALA A 341 -21.89 -22.12 18.89
C ALA A 341 -20.64 -22.81 19.49
N ASN A 342 -19.56 -22.06 19.66
CA ASN A 342 -18.26 -22.45 20.21
C ASN A 342 -18.30 -23.55 21.30
N SER A 343 -17.96 -24.78 20.92
CA SER A 343 -18.10 -25.99 21.73
C SER A 343 -17.20 -26.02 22.96
N GLY A 344 -17.82 -26.18 24.13
CA GLY A 344 -17.10 -26.23 25.41
C GLY A 344 -16.89 -24.86 26.06
N ALA A 345 -17.29 -23.79 25.40
CA ALA A 345 -17.45 -22.46 25.99
C ALA A 345 -18.94 -22.18 26.32
N SER A 346 -19.19 -21.09 27.02
CA SER A 346 -20.52 -20.49 27.18
C SER A 346 -20.69 -19.20 26.36
N VAL A 347 -19.74 -18.91 25.46
CA VAL A 347 -19.63 -17.66 24.69
C VAL A 347 -19.09 -17.94 23.29
N SER A 348 -19.62 -17.24 22.28
CA SER A 348 -19.09 -17.28 20.91
C SER A 348 -17.65 -16.76 20.82
N ASN A 349 -16.93 -17.17 19.78
CA ASN A 349 -15.56 -16.73 19.50
C ASN A 349 -15.29 -16.65 17.99
N PHE A 350 -14.03 -16.52 17.60
CA PHE A 350 -13.61 -16.48 16.20
C PHE A 350 -12.70 -17.68 15.89
N LYS A 351 -12.96 -18.41 14.81
CA LYS A 351 -12.10 -19.50 14.32
C LYS A 351 -11.16 -19.00 13.23
N TYR A 352 -9.93 -19.52 13.21
CA TYR A 352 -8.89 -19.16 12.24
C TYR A 352 -8.59 -20.33 11.29
N ALA A 353 -8.49 -20.06 9.99
CA ALA A 353 -8.13 -21.07 8.99
C ALA A 353 -7.14 -20.54 7.93
N ASP A 354 -6.42 -21.45 7.26
CA ASP A 354 -5.54 -21.10 6.13
C ASP A 354 -6.35 -20.92 4.84
N ALA A 355 -6.18 -19.75 4.22
CA ALA A 355 -6.90 -19.32 3.03
C ALA A 355 -6.58 -20.16 1.78
N GLY A 356 -5.51 -20.97 1.80
CA GLY A 356 -5.05 -21.76 0.66
C GLY A 356 -5.98 -22.90 0.26
N ARG A 357 -6.82 -23.36 1.20
CA ARG A 357 -7.93 -24.28 0.90
C ARG A 357 -9.08 -23.60 0.16
N VAL A 358 -9.30 -22.30 0.38
CA VAL A 358 -10.36 -21.54 -0.30
C VAL A 358 -9.88 -21.06 -1.66
N PHE A 359 -8.77 -20.32 -1.75
CA PHE A 359 -8.38 -19.60 -2.97
C PHE A 359 -7.22 -20.24 -3.75
N GLY A 360 -6.76 -21.43 -3.33
CA GLY A 360 -5.52 -22.02 -3.84
C GLY A 360 -4.27 -21.40 -3.22
N ALA A 361 -3.09 -21.88 -3.62
CA ALA A 361 -1.83 -21.46 -3.00
C ALA A 361 -1.50 -19.98 -3.30
N VAL A 362 -1.65 -19.11 -2.29
CA VAL A 362 -1.38 -17.67 -2.43
C VAL A 362 0.12 -17.40 -2.29
N GLY A 363 0.86 -17.68 -3.37
CA GLY A 363 2.25 -17.27 -3.56
C GLY A 363 3.18 -17.57 -2.39
N THR A 364 3.52 -18.85 -2.18
CA THR A 364 4.24 -19.34 -0.98
C THR A 364 5.35 -18.41 -0.47
N PRO A 365 5.43 -18.16 0.85
CA PRO A 365 6.64 -17.59 1.42
C PRO A 365 7.78 -18.57 1.12
N VAL A 366 8.88 -18.08 0.54
CA VAL A 366 10.07 -18.91 0.34
C VAL A 366 10.60 -19.27 1.72
N SER A 367 10.43 -20.53 2.11
CA SER A 367 11.02 -21.05 3.33
C SER A 367 12.54 -20.97 3.21
N THR A 368 13.14 -20.05 3.97
CA THR A 368 14.58 -20.08 4.20
C THR A 368 14.92 -21.45 4.80
N PRO A 369 15.82 -22.24 4.18
CA PRO A 369 16.14 -23.56 4.69
C PRO A 369 16.77 -23.43 6.08
N THR A 370 16.18 -24.09 7.08
CA THR A 370 16.75 -24.20 8.42
C THR A 370 18.17 -24.75 8.29
N PRO A 371 19.21 -24.05 8.79
CA PRO A 371 20.58 -24.50 8.61
C PRO A 371 20.80 -25.84 9.36
N THR A 372 21.29 -26.83 8.63
CA THR A 372 21.74 -28.12 9.19
C THR A 372 22.74 -27.86 10.31
N PRO A 373 22.63 -28.52 11.49
CA PRO A 373 23.49 -28.22 12.63
C PRO A 373 24.95 -28.62 12.35
N THR A 374 25.81 -27.61 12.18
CA THR A 374 27.27 -27.75 12.30
C THR A 374 27.60 -28.17 13.74
N PRO A 375 28.52 -29.13 13.98
CA PRO A 375 28.82 -29.63 15.32
C PRO A 375 29.30 -28.50 16.25
N THR A 376 28.65 -28.41 17.42
CA THR A 376 28.86 -27.37 18.42
C THR A 376 30.27 -27.42 19.03
N PRO A 377 31.11 -26.38 18.91
CA PRO A 377 32.29 -26.25 19.75
C PRO A 377 31.86 -26.02 21.21
N THR A 378 32.58 -26.62 22.16
CA THR A 378 32.29 -26.59 23.60
C THR A 378 31.95 -25.17 24.10
N PRO A 379 30.87 -24.97 24.87
CA PRO A 379 30.37 -23.65 25.19
C PRO A 379 31.34 -22.83 26.06
N THR A 380 31.90 -21.78 25.49
CA THR A 380 32.37 -20.60 26.24
C THR A 380 31.17 -20.01 27.00
N PRO A 381 31.31 -19.67 28.29
CA PRO A 381 30.16 -19.20 29.08
C PRO A 381 29.54 -17.93 28.50
N THR A 382 28.20 -17.92 28.42
CA THR A 382 27.40 -16.77 28.00
C THR A 382 27.75 -15.55 28.85
N PRO A 383 28.10 -14.39 28.24
CA PRO A 383 28.25 -13.15 28.99
C PRO A 383 26.94 -12.82 29.69
N ALA A 384 26.99 -12.53 30.99
CA ALA A 384 25.84 -11.99 31.72
C ALA A 384 25.32 -10.72 31.03
N PRO A 385 24.00 -10.44 31.06
CA PRO A 385 23.45 -9.24 30.44
C PRO A 385 24.16 -8.00 30.99
N VAL A 386 24.82 -7.25 30.09
CA VAL A 386 25.58 -6.05 30.46
C VAL A 386 24.62 -5.07 31.12
N PRO A 387 24.87 -4.62 32.36
CA PRO A 387 23.99 -3.66 33.01
C PRO A 387 23.85 -2.39 32.16
N VAL A 388 22.61 -2.04 31.83
CA VAL A 388 22.33 -0.75 31.17
C VAL A 388 22.79 0.35 32.12
N ALA A 389 23.74 1.16 31.68
CA ALA A 389 24.22 2.29 32.47
C ALA A 389 23.21 3.46 32.42
N VAL A 390 23.17 4.25 33.48
CA VAL A 390 22.52 5.57 33.47
C VAL A 390 23.20 6.44 32.39
N PRO A 391 22.45 7.24 31.59
CA PRO A 391 23.07 8.04 30.53
C PRO A 391 24.05 9.08 31.06
N ALA A 392 24.97 9.51 30.22
CA ALA A 392 25.85 10.64 30.52
C ALA A 392 25.04 11.94 30.73
N ALA A 393 25.62 12.90 31.44
CA ALA A 393 25.04 14.23 31.58
C ALA A 393 24.99 14.95 30.21
N PRO A 394 23.89 15.64 29.84
CA PRO A 394 23.78 16.32 28.55
C PRO A 394 24.86 17.39 28.35
N THR A 395 25.43 17.44 27.14
CA THR A 395 26.41 18.46 26.73
C THR A 395 25.76 19.55 25.87
N ASN A 396 26.41 20.71 25.73
CA ASN A 396 25.90 21.88 25.00
C ASN A 396 24.48 22.29 25.42
N VAL A 397 24.21 22.35 26.73
CA VAL A 397 22.91 22.78 27.25
C VAL A 397 22.79 24.30 27.16
N VAL A 398 21.97 24.79 26.22
CA VAL A 398 21.84 26.22 25.89
C VAL A 398 20.37 26.64 25.92
N ALA A 399 20.09 27.74 26.62
CA ALA A 399 18.81 28.44 26.57
C ALA A 399 18.96 29.69 25.68
N THR A 400 18.06 29.88 24.71
CA THR A 400 18.06 31.04 23.79
C THR A 400 16.68 31.71 23.76
N LYS A 401 16.64 33.05 23.75
CA LYS A 401 15.39 33.79 23.50
C LYS A 401 14.98 33.62 22.04
N VAL A 402 13.70 33.31 21.80
CA VAL A 402 13.11 33.28 20.45
C VAL A 402 13.01 34.72 19.91
N ALA A 403 13.51 34.96 18.70
CA ALA A 403 13.47 36.29 18.09
C ALA A 403 12.03 36.77 17.88
N GLY A 404 11.75 38.04 18.23
CA GLY A 404 10.41 38.64 18.16
C GLY A 404 9.42 38.18 19.25
N GLU A 405 9.70 37.11 19.99
CA GLU A 405 8.76 36.49 20.94
C GLU A 405 9.24 36.56 22.40
N ASN A 406 8.30 36.50 23.34
CA ASN A 406 8.60 36.26 24.77
C ASN A 406 8.59 34.75 25.06
N LYS A 407 9.44 34.00 24.36
CA LYS A 407 9.64 32.55 24.54
C LYS A 407 11.14 32.24 24.64
N ILE A 408 11.46 31.10 25.25
CA ILE A 408 12.82 30.57 25.34
C ILE A 408 12.84 29.14 24.80
N THR A 409 13.84 28.82 23.98
CA THR A 409 14.16 27.45 23.57
C THR A 409 15.36 26.96 24.36
N ILE A 410 15.20 25.84 25.05
CA ILE A 410 16.24 25.10 25.76
C ILE A 410 16.59 23.85 24.94
N SER A 411 17.86 23.69 24.56
CA SER A 411 18.35 22.54 23.80
C SER A 411 19.65 21.97 24.39
N ALA A 412 19.93 20.70 24.06
CA ALA A 412 21.15 20.00 24.40
C ALA A 412 21.59 19.09 23.23
N ASN A 413 22.82 18.56 23.28
CA ASN A 413 23.22 17.44 22.43
C ASN A 413 22.42 16.18 22.81
N ALA A 414 22.16 15.31 21.82
CA ALA A 414 21.64 13.98 22.08
C ALA A 414 22.67 13.13 22.85
N VAL A 415 22.21 12.37 23.84
CA VAL A 415 23.02 11.48 24.68
C VAL A 415 22.81 10.04 24.25
N ALA A 416 23.91 9.32 23.97
CA ALA A 416 23.85 7.89 23.62
C ALA A 416 23.25 7.07 24.78
N GLY A 417 22.32 6.17 24.46
CA GLY A 417 21.64 5.33 25.45
C GLY A 417 20.55 6.02 26.28
N ALA A 418 20.21 7.28 25.99
CA ALA A 418 19.05 7.96 26.57
C ALA A 418 17.77 7.69 25.76
N THR A 419 16.65 7.44 26.44
CA THR A 419 15.31 7.31 25.85
C THR A 419 14.48 8.58 26.01
N SER A 420 14.81 9.43 26.98
CA SER A 420 14.13 10.70 27.24
C SER A 420 15.04 11.73 27.92
N TYR A 421 14.58 12.98 27.96
CA TYR A 421 15.25 14.13 28.54
C TYR A 421 14.30 14.85 29.50
N VAL A 422 14.76 15.11 30.73
CA VAL A 422 14.00 15.79 31.78
C VAL A 422 14.44 17.25 31.83
N PHE A 423 13.55 18.15 31.39
CA PHE A 423 13.72 19.59 31.43
C PHE A 423 13.15 20.14 32.74
N THR A 424 13.90 21.00 33.42
CA THR A 424 13.45 21.72 34.63
C THR A 424 13.53 23.23 34.39
N GLU A 425 12.48 23.98 34.77
CA GLU A 425 12.35 25.44 34.62
C GLU A 425 11.88 26.02 35.96
N THR A 426 12.83 26.49 36.79
CA THR A 426 12.62 26.75 38.23
C THR A 426 11.95 25.57 38.96
N THR A 427 10.63 25.59 39.17
CA THR A 427 9.88 24.51 39.84
C THR A 427 9.23 23.51 38.88
N SER A 428 9.02 23.88 37.62
CA SER A 428 8.26 23.06 36.66
C SER A 428 9.15 22.04 35.95
N ARG A 429 8.63 20.85 35.66
CA ARG A 429 9.35 19.78 34.95
C ARG A 429 8.54 19.20 33.79
N TRP A 430 9.24 18.80 32.74
CA TRP A 430 8.67 18.05 31.61
C TRP A 430 9.67 16.99 31.15
N GLU A 431 9.16 15.87 30.64
CA GLU A 431 9.97 14.81 30.04
C GLU A 431 9.59 14.66 28.56
N LEU A 432 10.59 14.62 27.67
CA LEU A 432 10.42 14.56 26.22
C LEU A 432 11.42 13.55 25.62
N THR A 433 11.09 12.96 24.48
CA THR A 433 12.02 12.06 23.75
C THR A 433 13.11 12.82 22.98
N THR A 434 12.94 14.13 22.76
CA THR A 434 13.90 15.00 22.08
C THR A 434 14.72 15.85 23.07
N PRO A 435 16.00 16.17 22.77
CA PRO A 435 16.84 17.01 23.63
C PRO A 435 16.56 18.52 23.48
N THR A 436 15.38 18.92 22.98
CA THR A 436 15.00 20.33 22.75
C THR A 436 13.55 20.58 23.14
N ARG A 437 13.29 21.70 23.85
CA ARG A 437 11.96 22.21 24.21
C ARG A 437 11.89 23.73 24.03
N THR A 438 10.78 24.24 23.50
CA THR A 438 10.44 25.67 23.53
C THR A 438 9.35 25.93 24.58
N SER A 439 9.44 27.05 25.29
CA SER A 439 8.47 27.47 26.30
C SER A 439 7.13 27.92 25.69
N GLY A 440 6.10 27.99 26.54
CA GLY A 440 4.95 28.87 26.28
C GLY A 440 5.37 30.36 26.34
N ILE A 441 4.40 31.28 26.21
CA ILE A 441 4.67 32.71 26.40
C ILE A 441 5.05 32.96 27.87
N LEU A 442 6.18 33.63 28.08
CA LEU A 442 6.77 33.92 29.37
C LEU A 442 6.60 35.40 29.75
N ALA A 443 6.67 35.69 31.05
CA ALA A 443 6.61 37.04 31.57
C ALA A 443 7.90 37.81 31.28
N THR A 444 7.77 39.10 30.98
CA THR A 444 8.90 40.03 30.83
C THR A 444 9.39 40.54 32.18
N ASN A 445 10.55 41.20 32.15
CA ASN A 445 11.33 41.66 33.31
C ASN A 445 11.67 40.53 34.32
N ARG A 446 11.86 39.31 33.81
CA ARG A 446 12.15 38.11 34.61
C ARG A 446 13.30 37.30 33.99
N THR A 447 14.14 36.75 34.86
CA THR A 447 15.19 35.78 34.51
C THR A 447 14.66 34.36 34.66
N TYR A 448 14.96 33.52 33.67
CA TYR A 448 14.59 32.11 33.63
C TYR A 448 15.83 31.23 33.63
N SER A 449 15.85 30.23 34.52
CA SER A 449 16.93 29.26 34.67
C SER A 449 16.43 27.86 34.32
N TYR A 450 17.15 27.19 33.43
CA TYR A 450 16.80 25.86 32.93
C TYR A 450 17.90 24.84 33.26
N SER A 451 17.51 23.58 33.46
CA SER A 451 18.44 22.46 33.44
C SER A 451 17.86 21.25 32.70
N VAL A 452 18.74 20.43 32.15
CA VAL A 452 18.40 19.23 31.36
C VAL A 452 19.17 18.03 31.90
N ALA A 453 18.49 16.92 32.13
CA ALA A 453 19.09 15.60 32.38
C ALA A 453 18.65 14.60 31.31
N ALA A 454 19.48 13.61 31.01
CA ALA A 454 19.14 12.49 30.13
C ALA A 454 18.68 11.28 30.98
N LYS A 455 17.77 10.47 30.46
CA LYS A 455 17.13 9.37 31.20
C LYS A 455 16.96 8.12 30.34
N ASN A 456 17.07 6.95 30.96
CA ASN A 456 16.70 5.65 30.40
C ASN A 456 16.12 4.73 31.49
N SER A 457 15.96 3.44 31.19
CA SER A 457 15.45 2.42 32.11
C SER A 457 16.31 2.18 33.35
N ALA A 458 17.60 2.54 33.32
CA ALA A 458 18.52 2.40 34.46
C ALA A 458 18.54 3.63 35.39
N GLY A 459 18.08 4.80 34.92
CA GLY A 459 17.98 6.00 35.73
C GLY A 459 18.06 7.30 34.96
N THR A 460 18.24 8.40 35.70
CA THR A 460 18.39 9.77 35.17
C THR A 460 19.79 10.30 35.52
N SER A 461 20.44 10.96 34.56
CA SER A 461 21.76 11.57 34.69
C SER A 461 21.76 12.75 35.67
N ALA A 462 22.94 13.26 36.00
CA ALA A 462 23.06 14.60 36.55
C ALA A 462 22.42 15.64 35.60
N ALA A 463 21.72 16.63 36.17
CA ALA A 463 21.12 17.71 35.42
C ALA A 463 22.13 18.83 35.18
N VAL A 464 22.32 19.23 33.93
CA VAL A 464 23.23 20.31 33.52
C VAL A 464 22.41 21.59 33.30
N ALA A 465 22.85 22.70 33.89
CA ALA A 465 22.17 23.99 33.78
C ALA A 465 22.59 24.74 32.51
N ALA A 466 21.63 25.44 31.90
CA ALA A 466 21.91 26.47 30.91
C ALA A 466 22.26 27.80 31.59
N SER A 467 22.99 28.67 30.89
CA SER A 467 23.10 30.09 31.24
C SER A 467 21.68 30.71 31.37
N PRO A 468 21.35 31.41 32.46
CA PRO A 468 20.03 32.02 32.62
C PRO A 468 19.72 33.07 31.57
N VAL A 469 18.46 33.15 31.14
CA VAL A 469 17.99 34.09 30.11
C VAL A 469 17.01 35.09 30.72
N THR A 470 17.30 36.38 30.58
CA THR A 470 16.43 37.47 31.03
C THR A 470 15.59 38.01 29.87
N LEU A 471 14.27 38.01 30.01
CA LEU A 471 13.36 38.58 29.02
C LEU A 471 13.06 40.04 29.35
N GLY A 472 13.79 40.98 28.74
CA GLY A 472 13.52 42.41 28.90
C GLY A 472 12.15 42.86 28.36
N THR A 473 11.65 44.00 28.82
CA THR A 473 10.44 44.65 28.30
C THR A 473 10.67 45.15 26.87
N VAL A 474 9.82 44.74 25.93
CA VAL A 474 9.76 45.36 24.60
C VAL A 474 9.00 46.69 24.67
N THR A 475 9.74 47.79 24.71
CA THR A 475 9.23 49.10 24.29
C THR A 475 9.07 49.11 22.77
N ALA A 476 7.94 49.62 22.28
CA ALA A 476 7.74 49.80 20.84
C ALA A 476 8.72 50.87 20.32
N PRO A 477 9.46 50.63 19.22
CA PRO A 477 10.36 51.63 18.65
C PRO A 477 9.57 52.75 17.99
N ALA A 478 9.97 54.00 18.25
CA ALA A 478 9.44 55.16 17.55
C ALA A 478 9.89 55.17 16.08
N SER A 479 9.06 55.70 15.19
CA SER A 479 9.34 55.82 13.75
C SER A 479 10.47 56.82 13.48
N VAL A 480 11.53 56.37 12.80
CA VAL A 480 12.64 57.20 12.31
C VAL A 480 12.68 57.12 10.77
N PRO A 481 12.94 58.22 10.03
CA PRO A 481 12.94 58.21 8.56
C PRO A 481 14.01 57.27 7.94
N ALA A 482 13.70 56.72 6.77
CA ALA A 482 14.56 55.75 6.09
C ALA A 482 15.80 56.40 5.44
N PRO A 483 17.02 55.89 5.68
CA PRO A 483 18.20 56.18 4.87
C PRO A 483 18.11 55.57 3.47
N ALA A 484 18.89 56.09 2.52
CA ALA A 484 18.96 55.54 1.16
C ALA A 484 19.61 54.12 1.15
N PRO A 485 19.20 53.21 0.24
CA PRO A 485 19.69 51.84 0.25
C PRO A 485 21.18 51.73 -0.15
N ALA A 486 21.96 51.02 0.67
CA ALA A 486 23.27 50.52 0.27
C ALA A 486 23.12 49.28 -0.64
N PRO A 487 24.08 48.98 -1.54
CA PRO A 487 24.02 47.79 -2.38
C PRO A 487 23.94 46.49 -1.57
N ALA A 488 23.01 45.59 -1.94
CA ALA A 488 22.84 44.32 -1.26
C ALA A 488 24.05 43.39 -1.48
N PRO A 489 24.64 42.78 -0.42
CA PRO A 489 25.62 41.72 -0.56
C PRO A 489 25.03 40.52 -1.33
N ALA A 490 25.85 39.86 -2.14
CA ALA A 490 25.44 38.65 -2.84
C ALA A 490 25.07 37.55 -1.82
N PRO A 491 23.95 36.81 -2.01
CA PRO A 491 23.57 35.73 -1.10
C PRO A 491 24.65 34.65 -0.99
N ALA A 492 24.95 34.22 0.23
CA ALA A 492 25.76 33.02 0.44
C ALA A 492 25.01 31.79 -0.13
N PRO A 493 25.70 30.82 -0.76
CA PRO A 493 25.06 29.61 -1.26
C PRO A 493 24.27 28.88 -0.18
N ALA A 494 23.03 28.51 -0.47
CA ALA A 494 22.22 27.72 0.45
C ALA A 494 22.89 26.35 0.70
N PRO A 495 22.91 25.85 1.96
CA PRO A 495 23.35 24.49 2.24
C PRO A 495 22.56 23.48 1.39
N ALA A 496 23.24 22.45 0.88
CA ALA A 496 22.58 21.38 0.15
C ALA A 496 21.50 20.72 1.05
N PRO A 497 20.30 20.42 0.53
CA PRO A 497 19.27 19.74 1.30
C PRO A 497 19.79 18.42 1.90
N ALA A 498 19.46 18.17 3.17
CA ALA A 498 19.69 16.85 3.75
C ALA A 498 18.94 15.79 2.93
N PRO A 499 19.50 14.58 2.73
CA PRO A 499 18.81 13.52 2.00
C PRO A 499 17.41 13.28 2.58
N ALA A 500 16.39 13.32 1.73
CA ALA A 500 15.03 12.99 2.14
C ALA A 500 15.01 11.58 2.74
N PRO A 501 14.27 11.34 3.85
CA PRO A 501 14.13 10.01 4.41
C PRO A 501 13.73 8.99 3.35
N ALA A 502 14.30 7.77 3.44
CA ALA A 502 13.89 6.67 2.59
C ALA A 502 12.38 6.44 2.79
N PRO A 503 11.57 6.31 1.71
CA PRO A 503 10.14 6.03 1.83
C PRO A 503 9.88 4.76 2.64
N ALA A 504 8.78 4.74 3.39
CA ALA A 504 8.28 3.51 3.97
C ALA A 504 7.87 2.54 2.84
N ALA A 505 8.25 1.27 2.96
CA ALA A 505 8.00 0.28 1.91
C ALA A 505 6.49 0.13 1.64
N THR A 506 6.09 0.19 0.37
CA THR A 506 4.74 -0.18 -0.06
C THR A 506 4.56 -1.69 0.05
N VAL A 507 3.31 -2.13 0.30
CA VAL A 507 2.98 -3.57 0.26
C VAL A 507 2.96 -4.01 -1.21
N GLY A 508 4.05 -4.65 -1.63
CA GLY A 508 4.26 -5.07 -3.01
C GLY A 508 5.03 -4.05 -3.86
N TYR A 509 5.51 -4.55 -5.01
CA TYR A 509 6.29 -3.76 -5.96
C TYR A 509 5.45 -2.67 -6.65
N PRO A 510 6.08 -1.60 -7.17
CA PRO A 510 5.36 -0.46 -7.73
C PRO A 510 4.43 -0.80 -8.90
N THR A 511 3.33 -0.07 -9.00
CA THR A 511 2.33 -0.19 -10.08
C THR A 511 1.88 1.20 -10.54
N ALA A 512 1.04 1.27 -11.58
CA ALA A 512 0.44 2.53 -12.03
C ALA A 512 -0.48 3.21 -11.00
N ALA A 513 -0.86 2.52 -9.92
CA ALA A 513 -1.60 3.10 -8.80
C ALA A 513 -0.69 3.72 -7.72
N THR A 514 0.60 3.35 -7.67
CA THR A 514 1.57 3.82 -6.67
C THR A 514 2.66 4.72 -7.27
N THR A 515 2.57 5.04 -8.56
CA THR A 515 3.59 5.76 -9.34
C THR A 515 2.95 6.65 -10.40
N GLY A 516 3.71 7.60 -10.91
CA GLY A 516 3.21 8.58 -11.88
C GLY A 516 2.60 9.80 -11.17
N VAL A 517 1.73 10.52 -11.87
CA VAL A 517 1.04 11.68 -11.29
C VAL A 517 0.07 11.21 -10.19
N PRO A 518 0.15 11.76 -8.96
CA PRO A 518 -0.76 11.40 -7.89
C PRO A 518 -2.21 11.69 -8.26
N ALA A 519 -3.12 10.80 -7.86
CA ALA A 519 -4.56 10.99 -8.10
C ALA A 519 -5.05 12.33 -7.51
N GLY A 520 -6.02 12.95 -8.18
CA GLY A 520 -6.53 14.28 -7.83
C GLY A 520 -5.63 15.46 -8.22
N THR A 521 -4.40 15.24 -8.71
CA THR A 521 -3.53 16.35 -9.17
C THR A 521 -4.15 17.08 -10.36
N VAL A 522 -4.48 18.37 -10.17
CA VAL A 522 -4.94 19.25 -11.25
C VAL A 522 -3.74 19.69 -12.08
N LEU A 523 -3.64 19.16 -13.31
CA LEU A 523 -2.53 19.47 -14.22
C LEU A 523 -2.80 20.71 -15.08
N LYS A 524 -1.85 21.66 -15.07
CA LYS A 524 -1.85 22.82 -15.97
C LYS A 524 -1.19 22.46 -17.30
N ALA A 525 -1.86 22.74 -18.41
CA ALA A 525 -1.33 22.50 -19.75
C ALA A 525 -0.04 23.30 -20.03
N SER A 526 0.93 22.66 -20.67
CA SER A 526 2.23 23.21 -21.09
C SER A 526 2.69 22.58 -22.41
N GLY A 527 3.46 23.34 -23.20
CA GLY A 527 4.31 22.78 -24.25
C GLY A 527 5.65 22.27 -23.71
N SER A 528 6.59 21.95 -24.62
CA SER A 528 7.98 21.62 -24.28
C SER A 528 8.67 22.68 -23.42
N LEU A 529 9.57 22.24 -22.53
CA LEU A 529 10.28 23.09 -21.57
C LEU A 529 11.80 23.04 -21.79
N ASN A 530 12.46 24.18 -21.61
CA ASN A 530 13.92 24.25 -21.46
C ASN A 530 14.23 24.92 -20.12
N ILE A 531 14.72 24.13 -19.16
CA ILE A 531 14.92 24.56 -17.78
C ILE A 531 16.37 25.04 -17.63
N THR A 532 16.56 26.35 -17.59
CA THR A 532 17.87 27.02 -17.53
C THR A 532 18.16 27.68 -16.18
N THR A 533 17.23 27.62 -15.22
CA THR A 533 17.38 28.18 -13.87
C THR A 533 17.76 27.07 -12.88
N PRO A 534 18.90 27.17 -12.17
CA PRO A 534 19.27 26.19 -11.13
C PRO A 534 18.24 26.18 -9.99
N GLY A 535 17.97 25.00 -9.42
CA GLY A 535 16.99 24.85 -8.34
C GLY A 535 15.53 25.02 -8.75
N ALA A 536 15.22 25.12 -10.05
CA ALA A 536 13.84 25.28 -10.52
C ALA A 536 12.98 24.04 -10.18
N VAL A 537 11.75 24.28 -9.74
CA VAL A 537 10.74 23.26 -9.47
C VAL A 537 9.64 23.34 -10.52
N ILE A 538 9.47 22.27 -11.28
CA ILE A 538 8.34 22.04 -12.18
C ILE A 538 7.32 21.20 -11.44
N ASP A 539 6.09 21.68 -11.33
CA ASP A 539 5.04 21.11 -10.48
C ASP A 539 3.69 21.15 -11.21
N GLY A 540 2.93 20.06 -11.16
CA GLY A 540 1.54 20.04 -11.61
C GLY A 540 1.32 20.33 -13.10
N LEU A 541 2.20 19.91 -14.01
CA LEU A 541 2.07 20.19 -15.45
C LEU A 541 1.60 19.00 -16.29
N LEU A 542 0.78 19.27 -17.30
CA LEU A 542 0.55 18.38 -18.44
C LEU A 542 1.40 18.90 -19.61
N VAL A 543 2.56 18.29 -19.82
CA VAL A 543 3.56 18.70 -20.81
C VAL A 543 3.36 17.91 -22.10
N THR A 544 2.79 18.56 -23.12
CA THR A 544 2.73 18.01 -24.49
C THR A 544 3.99 18.45 -25.24
N GLY A 545 5.03 17.61 -25.19
CA GLY A 545 6.36 18.02 -25.64
C GLY A 545 7.51 17.22 -25.03
N THR A 546 8.67 17.85 -24.93
CA THR A 546 9.86 17.32 -24.24
C THR A 546 10.36 18.33 -23.21
N ILE A 547 11.09 17.83 -22.19
CA ILE A 547 11.79 18.66 -21.21
C ILE A 547 13.29 18.53 -21.45
N THR A 548 13.97 19.65 -21.70
CA THR A 548 15.43 19.75 -21.63
C THR A 548 15.82 20.40 -20.31
N VAL A 549 16.64 19.72 -19.52
CA VAL A 549 17.18 20.23 -18.25
C VAL A 549 18.61 20.69 -18.50
N SER A 550 18.84 22.00 -18.38
CA SER A 550 20.13 22.65 -18.68
C SER A 550 20.74 23.36 -17.46
N ALA A 551 20.21 23.11 -16.25
CA ALA A 551 20.66 23.72 -15.00
C ALA A 551 20.56 22.75 -13.80
N ASP A 552 21.44 22.92 -12.82
CA ASP A 552 21.62 21.97 -11.71
C ASP A 552 20.52 22.06 -10.63
N ASN A 553 20.29 20.95 -9.91
CA ASN A 553 19.37 20.83 -8.77
C ASN A 553 17.88 21.04 -9.12
N VAL A 554 17.50 20.82 -10.38
CA VAL A 554 16.11 20.93 -10.85
C VAL A 554 15.26 19.79 -10.30
N THR A 555 14.03 20.10 -9.89
CA THR A 555 13.00 19.10 -9.52
C THR A 555 11.85 19.13 -10.52
N ILE A 556 11.41 17.97 -10.98
CA ILE A 556 10.17 17.78 -11.75
C ILE A 556 9.27 16.88 -10.92
N LYS A 557 8.06 17.34 -10.59
CA LYS A 557 7.10 16.60 -9.76
C LYS A 557 5.65 16.77 -10.18
N ASN A 558 4.80 15.83 -9.78
CA ASN A 558 3.34 15.85 -10.00
C ASN A 558 2.96 16.13 -11.47
N THR A 559 3.76 15.64 -12.42
CA THR A 559 3.74 16.10 -13.82
C THR A 559 3.52 14.94 -14.78
N ARG A 560 2.73 15.12 -15.85
CA ARG A 560 2.50 14.13 -16.92
C ARG A 560 3.12 14.64 -18.22
N LEU A 561 4.05 13.88 -18.80
CA LEU A 561 4.58 14.12 -20.13
C LEU A 561 3.81 13.29 -21.16
N MET A 562 3.21 13.97 -22.13
CA MET A 562 2.73 13.39 -23.38
C MET A 562 3.79 13.67 -24.44
N ASN A 563 4.72 12.72 -24.61
CA ASN A 563 5.93 12.96 -25.38
C ASN A 563 5.68 12.98 -26.90
N THR A 564 6.05 14.10 -27.53
CA THR A 564 6.00 14.25 -28.99
C THR A 564 7.37 14.09 -29.67
N GLY A 565 8.47 14.10 -28.92
CA GLY A 565 9.85 14.11 -29.42
C GLY A 565 10.61 12.78 -29.29
N SER A 566 11.93 12.83 -29.47
CA SER A 566 12.82 11.65 -29.42
C SER A 566 13.27 11.26 -28.02
N ILE A 567 13.44 12.23 -27.11
CA ILE A 567 13.73 12.00 -25.69
C ILE A 567 12.77 12.86 -24.84
N PRO A 568 11.84 12.25 -24.07
CA PRO A 568 10.93 12.95 -23.16
C PRO A 568 11.65 13.86 -22.16
N ILE A 569 12.67 13.37 -21.45
CA ILE A 569 13.50 14.17 -20.53
C ILE A 569 14.98 14.06 -20.88
N ARG A 570 15.54 15.14 -21.45
CA ARG A 570 16.96 15.27 -21.77
C ARG A 570 17.67 16.09 -20.70
N ASN A 571 18.34 15.41 -19.76
CA ASN A 571 19.21 16.03 -18.79
C ASN A 571 20.59 16.37 -19.38
N LYS A 572 21.10 17.56 -19.06
CA LYS A 572 22.46 18.04 -19.34
C LYS A 572 23.17 18.53 -18.07
N ALA A 573 22.54 18.40 -16.91
CA ALA A 573 22.89 19.05 -15.66
C ALA A 573 23.04 18.04 -14.50
N LYS A 574 23.32 18.51 -13.29
CA LYS A 574 23.48 17.69 -12.09
C LYS A 574 22.25 17.70 -11.21
N ASN A 575 22.10 16.66 -10.40
CA ASN A 575 21.11 16.57 -9.32
C ASN A 575 19.66 16.80 -9.80
N LEU A 576 19.30 16.28 -10.97
CA LEU A 576 17.92 16.29 -11.43
C LEU A 576 17.10 15.29 -10.60
N LEU A 577 16.05 15.76 -9.91
CA LEU A 577 15.04 14.91 -9.30
C LEU A 577 13.80 14.87 -10.18
N VAL A 578 13.34 13.68 -10.55
CA VAL A 578 12.03 13.44 -11.15
C VAL A 578 11.25 12.53 -10.19
N VAL A 579 10.13 13.01 -9.67
CA VAL A 579 9.36 12.31 -8.62
C VAL A 579 7.87 12.41 -8.88
N ASP A 580 7.08 11.39 -8.56
CA ASP A 580 5.60 11.44 -8.69
C ASP A 580 5.15 11.97 -10.08
N THR A 581 5.75 11.42 -11.14
CA THR A 581 5.72 11.96 -12.51
C THR A 581 5.51 10.84 -13.51
N GLU A 582 4.59 11.04 -14.46
CA GLU A 582 4.26 10.09 -15.53
C GLU A 582 4.93 10.51 -16.85
N ILE A 583 5.52 9.57 -17.56
CA ILE A 583 6.16 9.76 -18.86
C ILE A 583 5.54 8.79 -19.86
N ASN A 584 4.55 9.29 -20.62
CA ASN A 584 3.95 8.58 -21.74
C ASN A 584 4.75 8.87 -23.00
N GLY A 585 5.46 7.86 -23.52
CA GLY A 585 6.29 7.97 -24.72
C GLY A 585 5.52 8.18 -26.02
N GLN A 586 4.22 7.85 -26.05
CA GLN A 586 3.34 7.87 -27.23
C GLN A 586 3.88 7.07 -28.43
N GLY A 587 4.57 5.95 -28.19
CA GLY A 587 5.25 5.15 -29.22
C GLY A 587 6.59 5.76 -29.71
N LYS A 588 7.08 6.79 -29.01
CA LYS A 588 8.39 7.43 -29.19
C LYS A 588 9.15 7.39 -27.86
N GLY A 589 10.32 8.03 -27.80
CA GLY A 589 11.19 7.97 -26.63
C GLY A 589 12.21 6.86 -26.79
N ILE A 590 13.37 7.24 -27.33
CA ILE A 590 14.59 6.43 -27.39
C ILE A 590 15.76 7.36 -27.04
N PRO A 591 16.23 7.38 -25.78
CA PRO A 591 15.61 6.87 -24.54
C PRO A 591 14.47 7.74 -23.98
N ALA A 592 13.81 7.26 -22.92
CA ALA A 592 12.81 7.99 -22.14
C ALA A 592 13.43 9.13 -21.30
N VAL A 593 14.54 8.83 -20.63
CA VAL A 593 15.33 9.78 -19.82
C VAL A 593 16.81 9.54 -20.12
N ALA A 594 17.60 10.61 -20.27
CA ALA A 594 19.03 10.51 -20.56
C ALA A 594 19.83 11.72 -20.06
N TYR A 595 21.12 11.63 -19.74
CA TYR A 595 21.99 10.42 -19.78
C TYR A 595 22.55 10.02 -18.41
N ASN A 596 22.60 10.92 -17.43
CA ASN A 596 23.29 10.72 -16.15
C ASN A 596 22.90 11.81 -15.13
N ASN A 597 23.39 11.73 -13.89
CA ASN A 597 23.14 12.66 -12.78
C ASN A 597 21.64 12.93 -12.47
N TYR A 598 20.80 11.89 -12.46
CA TYR A 598 19.36 12.00 -12.19
C TYR A 598 18.85 10.97 -11.17
N THR A 599 17.84 11.36 -10.39
CA THR A 599 17.05 10.47 -9.54
C THR A 599 15.63 10.39 -10.08
N LEU A 600 15.14 9.18 -10.36
CA LEU A 600 13.74 8.89 -10.66
C LEU A 600 13.13 8.20 -9.43
N ARG A 601 12.05 8.73 -8.86
CA ARG A 601 11.39 8.17 -7.68
C ARG A 601 9.87 8.09 -7.87
N ARG A 602 9.26 6.92 -7.74
CA ARG A 602 7.81 6.70 -8.03
C ARG A 602 7.37 7.26 -9.39
N VAL A 603 8.24 7.20 -10.40
CA VAL A 603 7.84 7.58 -11.76
C VAL A 603 7.09 6.43 -12.42
N ASN A 604 6.14 6.77 -13.28
CA ASN A 604 5.49 5.81 -14.17
C ASN A 604 5.95 6.09 -15.61
N ILE A 605 6.68 5.17 -16.25
CA ILE A 605 7.17 5.34 -17.62
C ILE A 605 6.57 4.25 -18.49
N HIS A 606 5.86 4.65 -19.55
CA HIS A 606 5.21 3.70 -20.44
C HIS A 606 5.07 4.18 -21.87
N HIS A 607 4.79 3.24 -22.79
CA HIS A 607 4.65 3.51 -24.22
C HIS A 607 5.90 4.17 -24.83
N VAL A 608 7.06 3.92 -24.23
CA VAL A 608 8.40 4.31 -24.69
C VAL A 608 9.07 3.15 -25.42
N ALA A 609 9.99 3.44 -26.34
CA ALA A 609 10.69 2.41 -27.10
C ALA A 609 12.03 2.00 -26.47
N GLU A 610 12.65 2.87 -25.69
CA GLU A 610 13.71 2.55 -24.73
C GLU A 610 13.47 3.40 -23.47
N GLY A 611 13.67 2.83 -22.29
CA GLY A 611 13.42 3.51 -21.02
C GLY A 611 14.54 4.48 -20.63
N PRO A 612 14.86 4.67 -19.35
CA PRO A 612 16.01 5.46 -18.92
C PRO A 612 17.32 4.86 -19.45
N ARG A 613 18.13 5.69 -20.12
CA ARG A 613 19.51 5.36 -20.50
C ARG A 613 20.48 5.97 -19.49
N ILE A 614 21.52 5.20 -19.18
CA ILE A 614 22.62 5.58 -18.31
C ILE A 614 23.92 5.51 -19.12
N ALA A 615 24.52 6.67 -19.37
CA ALA A 615 25.83 6.81 -20.01
C ALA A 615 26.65 7.80 -19.16
N GLY A 616 27.37 7.27 -18.18
CA GLY A 616 27.95 8.03 -17.07
C GLY A 616 27.32 7.66 -15.73
N GLY A 617 27.43 8.54 -14.74
CA GLY A 617 27.17 8.17 -13.34
C GLY A 617 26.10 8.95 -12.58
N ASN A 618 25.97 8.61 -11.30
CA ASN A 618 25.05 9.18 -10.34
C ASN A 618 23.59 9.07 -10.79
N VAL A 619 23.11 7.84 -11.00
CA VAL A 619 21.72 7.56 -11.35
C VAL A 619 21.08 6.71 -10.27
N THR A 620 19.94 7.18 -9.76
CA THR A 620 19.06 6.38 -8.88
C THR A 620 17.70 6.25 -9.57
N ILE A 621 17.16 5.04 -9.62
CA ILE A 621 15.80 4.75 -10.07
C ILE A 621 15.18 3.90 -8.97
N GLU A 622 14.20 4.43 -8.25
CA GLU A 622 13.60 3.74 -7.12
C GLU A 622 12.09 3.91 -6.98
N ASP A 623 11.42 2.95 -6.35
CA ASP A 623 9.97 2.89 -6.15
C ASP A 623 9.13 3.07 -7.44
N SER A 624 9.71 2.86 -8.63
CA SER A 624 9.15 3.27 -9.92
C SER A 624 8.60 2.11 -10.76
N TYR A 625 7.66 2.41 -11.66
CA TYR A 625 7.02 1.45 -12.57
C TYR A 625 7.38 1.79 -14.02
N LEU A 626 8.00 0.85 -14.73
CA LEU A 626 8.40 1.01 -16.12
C LEU A 626 7.80 -0.14 -16.93
N HIS A 627 6.86 0.16 -17.84
CA HIS A 627 6.00 -0.86 -18.45
C HIS A 627 5.52 -0.56 -19.87
N HIS A 628 4.98 -1.58 -20.55
CA HIS A 628 4.34 -1.47 -21.88
C HIS A 628 5.28 -0.79 -22.89
N MET A 629 6.49 -1.33 -22.99
CA MET A 629 7.50 -0.90 -23.95
C MET A 629 7.03 -1.12 -25.39
N VAL A 630 7.52 -0.31 -26.34
CA VAL A 630 7.10 -0.32 -27.75
C VAL A 630 8.28 -0.64 -28.66
N GLN A 631 8.22 -1.76 -29.38
CA GLN A 631 9.24 -2.10 -30.37
C GLN A 631 9.15 -1.15 -31.59
N VAL A 632 10.25 -0.46 -31.91
CA VAL A 632 10.35 0.50 -33.03
C VAL A 632 11.47 0.06 -33.96
N GLY A 633 11.10 -0.72 -34.98
CA GLY A 633 12.06 -1.34 -35.89
C GLY A 633 12.95 -2.35 -35.15
N SER A 634 14.26 -2.30 -35.39
CA SER A 634 15.26 -3.18 -34.79
C SER A 634 15.92 -2.61 -33.53
N ASN A 635 15.29 -1.67 -32.82
CA ASN A 635 15.86 -1.13 -31.58
C ASN A 635 15.97 -2.20 -30.48
N HIS A 636 16.95 -2.04 -29.59
CA HIS A 636 16.95 -2.77 -28.32
C HIS A 636 15.89 -2.16 -27.41
N THR A 637 14.74 -2.82 -27.29
CA THR A 637 13.64 -2.38 -26.42
C THR A 637 13.96 -2.74 -24.97
N ASP A 638 14.84 -1.95 -24.37
CA ASP A 638 15.31 -2.10 -22.99
C ASP A 638 14.52 -1.20 -22.05
N VAL A 639 14.07 -1.75 -20.91
CA VAL A 639 13.36 -0.99 -19.88
C VAL A 639 14.30 -0.03 -19.15
N ILE A 640 15.56 -0.43 -18.96
CA ILE A 640 16.68 0.40 -18.52
C ILE A 640 17.92 -0.07 -19.29
N GLN A 641 18.70 0.85 -19.86
CA GLN A 641 19.94 0.55 -20.59
C GLN A 641 21.12 1.32 -20.00
N ALA A 642 22.17 0.63 -19.51
CA ALA A 642 23.35 1.25 -18.92
C ALA A 642 24.63 0.91 -19.71
N VAL A 643 25.11 1.84 -20.53
CA VAL A 643 26.24 1.63 -21.46
C VAL A 643 27.60 2.05 -20.90
N SER A 644 27.63 2.81 -19.81
CA SER A 644 28.85 3.15 -19.07
C SER A 644 28.58 3.80 -17.70
N GLY A 645 29.59 3.82 -16.82
CA GLY A 645 29.64 4.72 -15.66
C GLY A 645 29.35 4.10 -14.29
N SER A 646 29.08 4.94 -13.28
CA SER A 646 29.18 4.52 -11.87
C SER A 646 28.26 5.24 -10.89
N ASN A 647 28.09 4.68 -9.69
CA ASN A 647 27.08 5.10 -8.72
C ASN A 647 25.68 5.02 -9.35
N ILE A 648 25.31 3.79 -9.71
CA ILE A 648 24.02 3.43 -10.31
C ILE A 648 23.24 2.62 -9.28
N VAL A 649 22.01 3.02 -8.96
CA VAL A 649 21.13 2.33 -8.01
C VAL A 649 19.77 2.09 -8.64
N LEU A 650 19.39 0.83 -8.81
CA LEU A 650 18.06 0.37 -9.19
C LEU A 650 17.44 -0.33 -7.98
N ARG A 651 16.51 0.32 -7.28
CA ARG A 651 15.93 -0.18 -6.02
C ARG A 651 14.41 -0.27 -6.09
N HIS A 652 13.82 -1.41 -5.73
CA HIS A 652 12.38 -1.47 -5.47
C HIS A 652 11.49 -0.99 -6.64
N ASN A 653 11.89 -1.29 -7.88
CA ASN A 653 11.12 -0.99 -9.08
C ASN A 653 10.34 -2.19 -9.59
N THR A 654 9.31 -1.94 -10.40
CA THR A 654 8.73 -2.93 -11.31
C THR A 654 9.16 -2.60 -12.74
N LEU A 655 9.93 -3.50 -13.37
CA LEU A 655 10.49 -3.35 -14.71
C LEU A 655 9.91 -4.42 -15.66
N LEU A 656 9.02 -4.02 -16.57
CA LEU A 656 8.34 -4.95 -17.48
C LEU A 656 8.82 -4.75 -18.93
N ALA A 657 9.79 -5.56 -19.33
CA ALA A 657 10.18 -5.71 -20.74
C ALA A 657 9.12 -6.48 -21.52
N TYR A 658 8.37 -7.34 -20.82
CA TYR A 658 7.15 -7.96 -21.33
C TYR A 658 5.99 -6.96 -21.36
N ASN A 659 5.46 -6.73 -22.56
CA ASN A 659 4.27 -5.95 -22.83
C ASN A 659 3.07 -6.93 -22.94
N PRO A 660 2.15 -6.96 -21.95
CA PRO A 660 1.06 -7.94 -21.90
C PRO A 660 0.06 -7.78 -23.04
N ASP A 661 -0.25 -6.54 -23.43
CA ASP A 661 -1.23 -6.20 -24.46
C ASP A 661 -0.86 -6.73 -25.86
N THR A 662 0.44 -6.94 -26.09
CA THR A 662 1.01 -7.32 -27.39
C THR A 662 1.76 -8.65 -27.38
N GLY A 663 2.01 -9.23 -26.20
CA GLY A 663 2.87 -10.40 -26.02
C GLY A 663 4.37 -10.15 -26.29
N VAL A 664 4.78 -8.92 -26.62
CA VAL A 664 6.16 -8.58 -26.96
C VAL A 664 7.03 -8.65 -25.72
N LYS A 665 8.09 -9.48 -25.74
CA LYS A 665 8.99 -9.70 -24.60
C LYS A 665 10.08 -8.63 -24.42
N GLY A 666 10.27 -7.70 -25.37
CA GLY A 666 11.35 -6.70 -25.31
C GLY A 666 12.76 -7.31 -25.42
N ASN A 667 13.80 -6.53 -25.12
CA ASN A 667 15.20 -6.99 -25.14
C ASN A 667 15.73 -7.32 -23.73
N ALA A 668 15.62 -6.41 -22.77
CA ALA A 668 15.91 -6.68 -21.35
C ALA A 668 15.10 -5.78 -20.41
N SER A 669 14.89 -6.23 -19.17
CA SER A 669 14.42 -5.36 -18.08
C SER A 669 15.56 -4.52 -17.51
N PHE A 670 16.79 -5.04 -17.55
CA PHE A 670 18.00 -4.26 -17.40
C PHE A 670 19.08 -4.76 -18.38
N MET A 671 19.35 -3.98 -19.42
CA MET A 671 20.57 -4.12 -20.21
C MET A 671 21.67 -3.30 -19.55
N TYR A 672 22.86 -3.88 -19.41
CA TYR A 672 24.04 -3.14 -19.05
C TYR A 672 25.27 -3.60 -19.85
N GLY A 673 26.23 -2.73 -20.07
CA GLY A 673 27.41 -2.98 -20.88
C GLY A 673 28.53 -2.01 -20.56
N GLU A 674 29.58 -2.06 -21.38
CA GLU A 674 30.72 -1.14 -21.32
C GLU A 674 30.96 -0.46 -22.67
N ASP A 675 29.93 -0.39 -23.51
CA ASP A 675 29.95 0.10 -24.90
C ASP A 675 30.48 1.55 -25.00
N ASP A 676 30.06 2.41 -24.06
CA ASP A 676 30.51 3.80 -23.93
C ASP A 676 31.61 3.96 -22.85
N GLY A 677 32.10 2.86 -22.27
CA GLY A 677 33.16 2.83 -21.23
C GLY A 677 32.79 2.12 -19.93
N ALA A 678 33.74 2.08 -19.00
CA ALA A 678 33.70 1.23 -17.80
C ALA A 678 32.47 1.46 -16.90
N LEU A 679 31.69 0.39 -16.64
CA LEU A 679 30.55 0.37 -15.71
C LEU A 679 30.94 -0.20 -14.33
N ARG A 680 30.97 0.60 -13.26
CA ARG A 680 31.50 0.19 -11.93
C ARG A 680 30.59 0.68 -10.80
N SER A 681 30.46 -0.08 -9.71
CA SER A 681 29.62 0.31 -8.55
C SER A 681 28.16 0.57 -8.93
N CYS A 682 27.53 -0.51 -9.39
CA CYS A 682 26.11 -0.61 -9.74
C CYS A 682 25.41 -1.51 -8.71
N THR A 683 24.26 -1.08 -8.18
CA THR A 683 23.43 -1.81 -7.23
C THR A 683 22.05 -2.02 -7.82
N VAL A 684 21.61 -3.28 -7.91
CA VAL A 684 20.30 -3.68 -8.45
C VAL A 684 19.62 -4.51 -7.37
N GLU A 685 18.83 -3.87 -6.51
CA GLU A 685 18.31 -4.48 -5.29
C GLU A 685 16.78 -4.44 -5.18
N ASN A 686 16.18 -5.56 -4.76
CA ASN A 686 14.75 -5.69 -4.49
C ASN A 686 13.85 -5.20 -5.66
N ASN A 687 14.20 -5.41 -6.92
CA ASN A 687 13.31 -5.07 -8.06
C ASN A 687 12.48 -6.29 -8.47
N TYR A 688 11.26 -6.09 -8.95
CA TYR A 688 10.57 -7.07 -9.79
C TYR A 688 10.90 -6.80 -11.26
N MET A 689 11.35 -7.82 -11.97
CA MET A 689 11.69 -7.72 -13.40
C MET A 689 11.03 -8.86 -14.17
N ASN A 690 10.37 -8.56 -15.30
CA ASN A 690 9.75 -9.59 -16.13
C ASN A 690 9.86 -9.29 -17.63
N GLY A 691 10.06 -10.34 -18.42
CA GLY A 691 10.36 -10.22 -19.85
C GLY A 691 11.85 -10.26 -20.19
N GLY A 692 12.15 -9.83 -21.40
CA GLY A 692 13.47 -9.78 -22.04
C GLY A 692 13.70 -10.92 -23.05
N ASN A 693 14.64 -10.71 -23.97
CA ASN A 693 15.42 -11.80 -24.55
C ASN A 693 16.09 -12.57 -23.40
N TYR A 694 16.82 -11.83 -22.57
CA TYR A 694 17.16 -12.18 -21.19
C TYR A 694 16.68 -11.05 -20.27
N THR A 695 16.19 -11.36 -19.07
CA THR A 695 15.64 -10.32 -18.16
C THR A 695 16.72 -9.32 -17.74
N VAL A 696 17.92 -9.81 -17.47
CA VAL A 696 19.16 -9.03 -17.35
C VAL A 696 20.11 -9.44 -18.47
N ASN A 697 20.71 -8.47 -19.18
CA ASN A 697 21.67 -8.76 -20.25
C ASN A 697 22.91 -7.86 -20.15
N GLY A 698 24.05 -8.45 -19.83
CA GLY A 698 25.35 -7.79 -19.71
C GLY A 698 26.05 -7.51 -21.05
N GLY A 699 25.33 -7.05 -22.08
CA GLY A 699 25.91 -6.48 -23.32
C GLY A 699 26.64 -7.41 -24.29
N GLY A 700 27.06 -8.61 -23.87
CA GLY A 700 27.80 -9.55 -24.72
C GLY A 700 29.30 -9.56 -24.45
N SER A 701 30.11 -9.94 -25.45
CA SER A 701 31.56 -10.16 -25.30
C SER A 701 32.40 -8.91 -25.07
N GLY A 702 31.83 -7.70 -25.15
CA GLY A 702 32.50 -6.46 -24.78
C GLY A 702 32.59 -6.21 -23.26
N THR A 703 31.71 -6.85 -22.48
CA THR A 703 31.59 -6.63 -21.03
C THR A 703 32.62 -7.45 -20.28
N THR A 704 33.73 -6.81 -19.91
CA THR A 704 34.96 -7.46 -19.41
C THR A 704 35.27 -7.13 -17.95
N GLY A 705 34.73 -6.04 -17.43
CA GLY A 705 34.97 -5.57 -16.06
C GLY A 705 33.73 -5.02 -15.35
N ALA A 706 32.54 -5.03 -15.97
CA ALA A 706 31.33 -4.47 -15.38
C ALA A 706 30.97 -5.08 -14.01
N ALA A 707 30.65 -4.21 -13.05
CA ALA A 707 30.46 -4.57 -11.65
C ALA A 707 29.10 -4.08 -11.11
N CYS A 708 28.05 -4.85 -11.38
CA CYS A 708 26.72 -4.72 -10.77
C CYS A 708 26.51 -5.78 -9.67
N SER A 709 25.96 -5.40 -8.53
CA SER A 709 25.49 -6.31 -7.49
C SER A 709 23.98 -6.49 -7.59
N PHE A 710 23.52 -7.73 -7.79
CA PHE A 710 22.12 -8.11 -7.89
C PHE A 710 21.66 -8.82 -6.62
N THR A 711 20.82 -8.18 -5.82
CA THR A 711 20.36 -8.69 -4.51
C THR A 711 18.84 -8.65 -4.36
N SER A 712 18.25 -9.72 -3.83
CA SER A 712 16.84 -9.76 -3.40
C SER A 712 15.80 -9.42 -4.48
N ASN A 713 16.17 -9.42 -5.77
CA ASN A 713 15.25 -9.16 -6.87
C ASN A 713 14.29 -10.36 -7.06
N LYS A 714 13.18 -10.13 -7.77
CA LYS A 714 12.27 -11.17 -8.23
C LYS A 714 12.21 -11.15 -9.75
N PHE A 715 12.39 -12.31 -10.37
CA PHE A 715 12.41 -12.45 -11.82
C PHE A 715 11.23 -13.29 -12.29
N GLY A 716 10.44 -12.74 -13.22
CA GLY A 716 9.32 -13.43 -13.85
C GLY A 716 9.72 -14.32 -15.04
N LYS A 717 8.85 -15.27 -15.34
CA LYS A 717 9.00 -16.29 -16.39
C LYS A 717 8.90 -15.78 -17.83
N ASP A 718 8.50 -14.53 -18.08
CA ASP A 718 8.18 -14.06 -19.43
C ASP A 718 9.39 -13.63 -20.28
N HIS A 719 10.60 -14.02 -19.90
CA HIS A 719 11.77 -13.96 -20.76
C HIS A 719 11.67 -14.92 -21.98
N ARG A 720 12.63 -14.84 -22.90
CA ARG A 720 12.70 -15.69 -24.11
C ARG A 720 13.76 -16.80 -24.01
N TYR A 721 14.93 -16.49 -23.46
CA TYR A 721 16.09 -17.41 -23.43
C TYR A 721 16.58 -17.72 -22.02
N GLY A 722 16.41 -16.80 -21.07
CA GLY A 722 16.76 -17.02 -19.66
C GLY A 722 16.64 -15.74 -18.83
N ILE A 723 16.98 -15.83 -17.54
CA ILE A 723 16.88 -14.69 -16.62
C ILE A 723 18.09 -13.75 -16.73
N GLN A 724 19.28 -14.31 -16.97
CA GLN A 724 20.52 -13.54 -17.15
C GLN A 724 21.36 -14.06 -18.33
N ALA A 725 22.07 -13.16 -19.01
CA ALA A 725 23.15 -13.49 -19.94
C ALA A 725 24.27 -12.45 -19.87
N ASN A 726 25.48 -12.86 -20.27
CA ASN A 726 26.67 -11.99 -20.42
C ASN A 726 27.05 -11.17 -19.17
N VAL A 727 26.60 -11.60 -17.99
CA VAL A 727 26.89 -10.94 -16.71
C VAL A 727 28.40 -10.91 -16.49
N GLY A 728 28.99 -9.71 -16.53
CA GLY A 728 30.43 -9.51 -16.51
C GLY A 728 31.09 -10.07 -15.24
N PRO A 729 32.39 -10.46 -15.28
CA PRO A 729 33.02 -11.28 -14.24
C PRO A 729 33.14 -10.60 -12.86
N ASN A 730 32.97 -9.28 -12.79
CA ASN A 730 32.95 -8.51 -11.54
C ASN A 730 31.53 -8.24 -11.00
N SER A 731 30.50 -8.72 -11.68
CA SER A 731 29.10 -8.58 -11.23
C SER A 731 28.73 -9.73 -10.29
N VAL A 732 28.08 -9.38 -9.18
CA VAL A 732 27.71 -10.33 -8.12
C VAL A 732 26.23 -10.67 -8.26
N TRP A 733 25.91 -11.95 -8.49
CA TRP A 733 24.53 -12.44 -8.48
C TRP A 733 24.23 -13.17 -7.17
N ALA A 734 23.54 -12.51 -6.23
CA ALA A 734 23.30 -13.08 -4.92
C ALA A 734 22.21 -14.16 -4.93
N SER A 735 22.33 -15.13 -4.02
CA SER A 735 21.32 -16.18 -3.78
C SER A 735 19.99 -15.67 -3.20
N SER A 736 19.92 -14.40 -2.77
CA SER A 736 18.65 -13.78 -2.36
C SER A 736 17.74 -13.40 -3.54
N ASN A 737 18.27 -13.40 -4.78
CA ASN A 737 17.45 -13.25 -5.99
C ASN A 737 16.50 -14.46 -6.13
N GLY A 738 15.19 -14.19 -6.21
CA GLY A 738 14.14 -15.19 -6.39
C GLY A 738 13.59 -15.22 -7.82
N TYR A 739 12.97 -16.35 -8.16
CA TYR A 739 12.48 -16.66 -9.51
C TYR A 739 11.03 -17.16 -9.39
N LEU A 740 10.18 -16.87 -10.39
CA LEU A 740 8.74 -17.16 -10.43
C LEU A 740 8.36 -18.03 -11.65
#